data_AF-A0A7P0TAW4-F1
#
_entry.id   AF-A0A7P0TAW4-F1
#
_cell.length_a   1.000
_cell.length_b   1.000
_cell.length_c   1.000
_cell.angle_alpha   90.00
_cell.angle_beta   90.00
_cell.angle_gamma   90.00
#
_symmetry.space_group_name_H-M   'P 1'
#
loop_
_entity.id
_entity.type
_entity.pdbx_description
1 polymer ?
#
loop_
_entity_poly.entity_id
_entity_poly.type
_entity_poly.pdbx_seq_one_letter_code
_entity_poly.pdbx_strand_id
1 'polypeptide(L)'
;MKKMSRNVLLQMEEEEDDDDGDIVLENLGQTIVPDLGSLESQHDFRTPEFEEFNGKPDSLFFNDGQRRIDFVLVYEDESRKETNKKGTNEKQRRKRQAYESNLICHGLQLEATRSVLDDKLVFVKVHAPWEVLCTYAEIMHIKLPLKPNDLKNRSSAFGTLNWFTKVLSVDESIIKPEQEFFTAPFEKNRMNDFYIVDRDAFFNPATRSRIVYFILSRVKYQVINNVSKFGINRLVNSGIYKAAFPLHDCKFRRQSEDPSCPNERYLLYREWAHPRSIYKKQPLDLIRKYYGEKIGIYFAWLGYYTQMLLLAAVVGVACFLYGYLNQDNCTWSKEVCHPDIGGKIIMCPQCDRLCPFWKLNITCESSKKLCIFDSFGTLVFAVFMGVWVTLFLEFWKRRQAELEYEWDTVELQQEEQARPEYEARCTHVVINEITQEEERIPFTAWGKCIRITLCASAVFFWILLIIASVIGIIVYRLSVFIVFSAKLPKNINGTDPIQKYLTPQTATSITASIISFIIIMILNTIYEKVAIMITNFELPRTQTDYENSLTMKMFLFQFVNYYSSCFYIAFFKGKFVGYPGDPVYWLGKYRNEECDPGGCLLELTTQLTIIMGGKAIWNNIQEVLLPWIMNLIGRFHRVSGSEKITPRWEQDYHLQPMGKLGLFYEYLEMRLRPSSLHALISAWFEPITCHEVS
;
A
#
# COMPACT_ATOMS: atom_id res chain seq x y z
N MET A 1 13.91 -14.31 21.12
CA MET A 1 12.86 -13.42 20.55
C MET A 1 11.42 -13.93 20.71
N LYS A 2 11.05 -15.19 20.42
CA LYS A 2 9.69 -15.73 20.71
C LYS A 2 9.32 -15.77 22.21
N LYS A 3 10.32 -15.90 23.10
CA LYS A 3 10.13 -15.98 24.56
C LYS A 3 9.92 -14.61 25.22
N MET A 4 10.50 -13.53 24.65
CA MET A 4 10.42 -12.19 25.21
C MET A 4 9.08 -11.51 24.87
N SER A 5 8.56 -11.74 23.66
CA SER A 5 7.20 -11.31 23.29
C SER A 5 6.10 -12.05 24.07
N ARG A 6 6.38 -13.29 24.50
CA ARG A 6 5.45 -14.09 25.32
C ARG A 6 5.45 -13.61 26.78
N ASN A 7 6.61 -13.20 27.30
CA ASN A 7 6.71 -12.68 28.67
C ASN A 7 6.09 -11.29 28.84
N VAL A 8 6.16 -10.43 27.81
CA VAL A 8 5.44 -9.14 27.84
C VAL A 8 3.92 -9.34 27.72
N LEU A 9 3.48 -10.33 26.93
CA LEU A 9 2.05 -10.67 26.83
C LEU A 9 1.51 -11.35 28.11
N LEU A 10 2.34 -12.14 28.80
CA LEU A 10 2.01 -12.77 30.09
C LEU A 10 1.97 -11.75 31.23
N GLN A 11 2.88 -10.77 31.26
CA GLN A 11 2.78 -9.64 32.20
C GLN A 11 1.52 -8.79 31.99
N MET A 12 1.02 -8.70 30.74
CA MET A 12 -0.25 -8.04 30.44
C MET A 12 -1.48 -8.88 30.81
N GLU A 13 -1.37 -10.20 30.96
CA GLU A 13 -2.45 -11.05 31.50
C GLU A 13 -2.41 -11.07 33.04
N GLU A 14 -1.22 -11.07 33.68
CA GLU A 14 -1.10 -11.05 35.14
C GLU A 14 -1.52 -9.70 35.77
N GLU A 15 -1.29 -8.56 35.11
CA GLU A 15 -1.80 -7.26 35.60
C GLU A 15 -3.32 -7.09 35.41
N GLU A 16 -4.00 -7.93 34.61
CA GLU A 16 -5.47 -7.99 34.54
C GLU A 16 -6.09 -8.91 35.61
N ASP A 17 -5.31 -9.78 36.25
CA ASP A 17 -5.80 -10.81 37.18
C ASP A 17 -5.74 -10.39 38.67
N ASP A 18 -5.03 -9.31 39.03
CA ASP A 18 -4.79 -8.92 40.44
C ASP A 18 -5.76 -7.87 41.02
N ASP A 19 -6.67 -7.26 40.23
CA ASP A 19 -7.56 -6.17 40.71
C ASP A 19 -9.05 -6.57 40.86
N ASP A 20 -9.42 -7.81 40.55
CA ASP A 20 -10.78 -8.32 40.78
C ASP A 20 -10.89 -8.96 42.18
N GLY A 21 -10.74 -8.14 43.21
CA GLY A 21 -11.09 -8.47 44.59
C GLY A 21 -12.57 -8.16 44.89
N ASP A 22 -13.33 -9.19 45.26
CA ASP A 22 -14.72 -9.12 45.77
C ASP A 22 -14.94 -7.95 46.76
N ILE A 23 -15.73 -6.95 46.39
CA ILE A 23 -16.37 -6.04 47.35
C ILE A 23 -17.83 -5.76 46.92
N VAL A 24 -18.73 -6.40 47.65
CA VAL A 24 -20.13 -6.02 47.82
C VAL A 24 -20.20 -4.68 48.56
N LEU A 25 -20.89 -3.66 48.03
CA LEU A 25 -21.79 -2.81 48.84
C LEU A 25 -22.74 -1.93 47.99
N GLU A 26 -23.88 -1.66 48.61
CA GLU A 26 -25.10 -1.01 48.15
C GLU A 26 -25.00 0.49 47.81
N ASN A 27 -26.00 0.92 47.02
CA ASN A 27 -26.64 2.24 46.97
C ASN A 27 -25.79 3.48 46.64
N LEU A 28 -26.06 4.10 45.47
CA LEU A 28 -26.38 5.54 45.40
C LEU A 28 -26.95 5.97 44.03
N GLY A 29 -28.19 6.51 44.05
CA GLY A 29 -28.65 7.69 43.32
C GLY A 29 -28.59 7.73 41.79
N GLN A 30 -29.69 7.36 41.13
CA GLN A 30 -29.98 7.72 39.74
C GLN A 30 -30.17 9.25 39.59
N THR A 31 -29.44 9.86 38.66
CA THR A 31 -29.85 11.10 37.98
C THR A 31 -29.99 10.79 36.50
N ILE A 32 -31.21 10.89 36.00
CA ILE A 32 -31.62 10.59 34.62
C ILE A 32 -31.60 11.90 33.83
N VAL A 33 -30.88 11.92 32.71
CA VAL A 33 -31.11 12.84 31.58
C VAL A 33 -31.54 11.97 30.40
N PRO A 34 -32.63 12.31 29.68
CA PRO A 34 -33.28 11.39 28.75
C PRO A 34 -32.56 11.40 27.40
N ASP A 35 -31.93 10.27 27.05
CA ASP A 35 -31.62 9.95 25.67
C ASP A 35 -32.45 8.73 25.23
N LEU A 36 -32.84 8.75 23.97
CA LEU A 36 -33.96 8.01 23.40
C LEU A 36 -33.72 6.48 23.43
N GLY A 37 -34.44 5.78 24.31
CA GLY A 37 -34.55 4.32 24.33
C GLY A 37 -33.91 3.67 25.56
N SER A 38 -34.65 3.63 26.66
CA SER A 38 -34.29 2.92 27.88
C SER A 38 -34.07 1.43 27.62
N LEU A 39 -32.82 0.98 27.75
CA LEU A 39 -32.45 -0.42 27.93
C LEU A 39 -32.98 -0.89 29.29
N GLU A 40 -34.18 -1.46 29.32
CA GLU A 40 -34.56 -2.37 30.38
C GLU A 40 -33.64 -3.58 30.33
N SER A 41 -32.88 -3.75 31.40
CA SER A 41 -32.11 -4.95 31.69
C SER A 41 -33.04 -6.14 31.91
N GLN A 42 -33.42 -6.82 30.83
CA GLN A 42 -33.94 -8.19 30.85
C GLN A 42 -33.02 -9.09 30.01
N HIS A 43 -32.49 -10.13 30.65
CA HIS A 43 -31.52 -11.09 30.12
C HIS A 43 -32.19 -12.17 29.23
N ASP A 44 -32.90 -11.75 28.17
CA ASP A 44 -33.22 -12.66 27.05
C ASP A 44 -32.20 -12.42 25.94
N PHE A 45 -31.09 -13.15 25.98
CA PHE A 45 -30.10 -13.12 24.90
C PHE A 45 -30.76 -13.63 23.61
N ARG A 46 -30.99 -12.72 22.65
CA ARG A 46 -31.47 -13.10 21.32
C ARG A 46 -30.31 -13.76 20.58
N THR A 47 -30.45 -15.04 20.27
CA THR A 47 -29.47 -15.80 19.51
C THR A 47 -29.81 -15.78 18.02
N PRO A 48 -28.80 -15.80 17.13
CA PRO A 48 -29.03 -15.92 15.69
C PRO A 48 -29.79 -17.22 15.37
N GLU A 49 -30.58 -17.18 14.30
CA GLU A 49 -31.25 -18.37 13.75
C GLU A 49 -30.17 -19.34 13.28
N PHE A 50 -30.21 -20.59 13.76
CA PHE A 50 -29.22 -21.60 13.41
C PHE A 50 -29.80 -22.50 12.32
N GLU A 51 -29.20 -22.45 11.13
CA GLU A 51 -29.63 -23.28 10.01
C GLU A 51 -28.47 -24.09 9.44
N GLU A 52 -28.81 -25.26 8.90
CA GLU A 52 -27.84 -26.08 8.16
C GLU A 52 -27.68 -25.55 6.73
N PHE A 53 -26.53 -25.87 6.12
CA PHE A 53 -26.24 -25.42 4.77
C PHE A 53 -27.18 -26.07 3.74
N ASN A 54 -27.84 -25.25 2.92
CA ASN A 54 -28.82 -25.67 1.92
C ASN A 54 -28.23 -26.30 0.63
N GLY A 55 -26.92 -26.56 0.58
CA GLY A 55 -26.25 -27.19 -0.56
C GLY A 55 -25.98 -26.28 -1.76
N LYS A 56 -26.31 -24.97 -1.69
CA LYS A 56 -26.07 -24.02 -2.79
C LYS A 56 -24.66 -23.42 -2.72
N PRO A 57 -23.76 -23.66 -3.70
CA PRO A 57 -22.36 -23.22 -3.61
C PRO A 57 -22.18 -21.71 -3.73
N ASP A 58 -22.96 -21.06 -4.60
CA ASP A 58 -22.72 -19.69 -5.04
C ASP A 58 -23.82 -18.68 -4.60
N SER A 59 -24.66 -19.04 -3.62
CA SER A 59 -25.73 -18.15 -3.13
C SER A 59 -25.19 -16.96 -2.32
N LEU A 60 -25.66 -15.76 -2.67
CA LEU A 60 -25.42 -14.50 -1.93
C LEU A 60 -26.54 -14.17 -0.95
N PHE A 61 -27.58 -15.00 -0.91
CA PHE A 61 -28.72 -14.85 -0.04
C PHE A 61 -28.64 -15.82 1.14
N PHE A 62 -29.43 -15.53 2.16
CA PHE A 62 -29.75 -16.40 3.27
C PHE A 62 -30.40 -17.67 2.72
N ASN A 63 -30.58 -18.66 3.60
CA ASN A 63 -31.13 -19.94 3.17
C ASN A 63 -32.56 -19.84 2.61
N ASP A 64 -33.30 -18.80 3.01
CA ASP A 64 -34.63 -18.45 2.49
C ASP A 64 -34.64 -17.91 1.05
N GLY A 65 -33.49 -17.47 0.52
CA GLY A 65 -33.37 -16.89 -0.81
C GLY A 65 -33.92 -15.47 -0.95
N GLN A 66 -34.32 -14.79 0.13
CA GLN A 66 -34.85 -13.42 0.10
C GLN A 66 -33.85 -12.43 0.67
N ARG A 67 -33.26 -12.74 1.84
CA ARG A 67 -32.38 -11.81 2.55
C ARG A 67 -30.96 -11.91 2.01
N ARG A 68 -30.41 -10.83 1.48
CA ARG A 68 -29.04 -10.80 0.95
C ARG A 68 -27.99 -10.71 2.06
N ILE A 69 -26.87 -11.41 1.91
CA ILE A 69 -25.76 -11.38 2.86
C ILE A 69 -24.92 -10.11 2.60
N ASP A 70 -24.87 -9.20 3.57
CA ASP A 70 -24.09 -7.96 3.46
C ASP A 70 -22.72 -8.08 4.13
N PHE A 71 -22.61 -8.90 5.18
CA PHE A 71 -21.39 -9.14 5.93
C PHE A 71 -21.36 -10.56 6.51
N VAL A 72 -20.17 -11.09 6.77
CA VAL A 72 -19.97 -12.38 7.43
C VAL A 72 -19.02 -12.24 8.61
N LEU A 73 -19.42 -12.80 9.75
CA LEU A 73 -18.63 -12.92 10.96
C LEU A 73 -18.21 -14.37 11.15
N VAL A 74 -16.96 -14.61 11.53
CA VAL A 74 -16.42 -15.96 11.74
C VAL A 74 -15.92 -16.09 13.15
N TYR A 75 -16.40 -17.09 13.88
CA TYR A 75 -15.86 -17.45 15.18
C TYR A 75 -15.65 -18.96 15.28
N GLU A 76 -14.83 -19.36 16.25
CA GLU A 76 -14.65 -20.77 16.59
C GLU A 76 -15.55 -21.14 17.75
N ASP A 77 -16.29 -22.24 17.62
CA ASP A 77 -17.15 -22.77 18.66
C ASP A 77 -16.31 -23.16 19.88
N GLU A 78 -16.48 -22.39 20.95
CA GLU A 78 -15.75 -22.53 22.22
C GLU A 78 -16.04 -23.86 22.92
N SER A 79 -17.19 -24.51 22.64
CA SER A 79 -17.54 -25.80 23.22
C SER A 79 -16.66 -26.95 22.72
N ARG A 80 -16.05 -26.79 21.53
CA ARG A 80 -15.19 -27.79 20.87
C ARG A 80 -13.70 -27.44 20.93
N LYS A 81 -13.31 -26.41 21.69
CA LYS A 81 -11.90 -26.08 21.96
C LYS A 81 -11.34 -27.01 23.04
N GLU A 82 -10.41 -27.89 22.66
CA GLU A 82 -9.73 -28.85 23.57
C GLU A 82 -8.71 -28.18 24.52
N THR A 83 -8.50 -26.86 24.46
CA THR A 83 -7.50 -26.16 25.28
C THR A 83 -8.01 -25.75 26.66
N ASN A 84 -7.25 -26.13 27.69
CA ASN A 84 -7.48 -26.13 29.16
C ASN A 84 -7.84 -24.81 29.90
N LYS A 85 -8.59 -23.85 29.35
CA LYS A 85 -9.10 -22.70 30.13
C LYS A 85 -10.62 -22.53 29.96
N LYS A 86 -11.42 -23.35 30.69
CA LYS A 86 -12.90 -23.28 30.66
C LYS A 86 -13.42 -21.85 30.95
N GLY A 87 -12.81 -21.15 31.91
CA GLY A 87 -13.22 -19.79 32.28
C GLY A 87 -13.04 -18.74 31.18
N THR A 88 -11.95 -18.79 30.41
CA THR A 88 -11.72 -17.81 29.33
C THR A 88 -12.67 -18.02 28.16
N ASN A 89 -12.96 -19.29 27.84
CA ASN A 89 -13.89 -19.66 26.77
C ASN A 89 -15.32 -19.20 27.08
N GLU A 90 -15.78 -19.36 28.33
CA GLU A 90 -17.09 -18.85 28.76
C GLU A 90 -17.16 -17.33 28.77
N LYS A 91 -16.07 -16.64 29.17
CA LYS A 91 -15.98 -15.17 29.13
C LYS A 91 -16.06 -14.64 27.68
N GLN A 92 -15.39 -15.30 26.74
CA GLN A 92 -15.47 -14.99 25.30
C GLN A 92 -16.89 -15.24 24.76
N ARG A 93 -17.51 -16.35 25.15
CA ARG A 93 -18.90 -16.70 24.78
C ARG A 93 -19.89 -15.62 25.16
N ARG A 94 -19.86 -15.21 26.43
CA ARG A 94 -20.77 -14.18 26.98
C ARG A 94 -20.59 -12.85 26.25
N LYS A 95 -19.35 -12.44 25.97
CA LYS A 95 -19.04 -11.23 25.20
C LYS A 95 -19.60 -11.29 23.78
N ARG A 96 -19.44 -12.44 23.10
CA ARG A 96 -19.98 -12.64 21.74
C ARG A 96 -21.50 -12.57 21.73
N GLN A 97 -22.16 -13.31 22.63
CA GLN A 97 -23.63 -13.35 22.71
C GLN A 97 -24.23 -11.98 23.03
N ALA A 98 -23.60 -11.21 23.92
CA ALA A 98 -24.00 -9.83 24.19
C ALA A 98 -23.89 -8.95 22.95
N TYR A 99 -22.81 -9.08 22.17
CA TYR A 99 -22.64 -8.33 20.93
C TYR A 99 -23.69 -8.73 19.88
N GLU A 100 -23.90 -10.01 19.63
CA GLU A 100 -24.92 -10.52 18.68
C GLU A 100 -26.33 -10.08 19.08
N SER A 101 -26.67 -10.15 20.37
CA SER A 101 -27.97 -9.68 20.87
C SER A 101 -28.15 -8.19 20.59
N ASN A 102 -27.11 -7.38 20.83
CA ASN A 102 -27.16 -5.95 20.57
C ASN A 102 -27.26 -5.64 19.07
N LEU A 103 -26.63 -6.43 18.18
CA LEU A 103 -26.83 -6.29 16.74
C LEU A 103 -28.30 -6.49 16.34
N ILE A 104 -28.98 -7.48 16.93
CA ILE A 104 -30.42 -7.72 16.72
C ILE A 104 -31.25 -6.56 17.29
N CYS A 105 -30.89 -6.02 18.45
CA CYS A 105 -31.56 -4.85 19.04
C CYS A 105 -31.42 -3.60 18.16
N HIS A 106 -30.30 -3.44 17.43
CA HIS A 106 -30.10 -2.40 16.42
C HIS A 106 -30.78 -2.70 15.07
N GLY A 107 -31.54 -3.80 14.97
CA GLY A 107 -32.37 -4.14 13.81
C GLY A 107 -31.68 -5.00 12.75
N LEU A 108 -30.44 -5.47 12.98
CA LEU A 108 -29.77 -6.39 12.05
C LEU A 108 -30.32 -7.80 12.18
N GLN A 109 -30.36 -8.52 11.06
CA GLN A 109 -30.77 -9.91 11.01
C GLN A 109 -29.55 -10.81 10.87
N LEU A 110 -29.47 -11.85 11.69
CA LEU A 110 -28.32 -12.75 11.78
C LEU A 110 -28.76 -14.21 11.59
N GLU A 111 -28.08 -14.92 10.68
CA GLU A 111 -28.25 -16.35 10.45
C GLU A 111 -26.89 -17.04 10.62
N ALA A 112 -26.81 -18.03 11.52
CA ALA A 112 -25.60 -18.77 11.81
C ALA A 112 -25.61 -20.14 11.13
N THR A 113 -24.50 -20.50 10.49
CA THR A 113 -24.29 -21.79 9.81
C THR A 113 -22.97 -22.42 10.25
N ARG A 114 -22.93 -23.74 10.40
CA ARG A 114 -21.67 -24.46 10.65
C ARG A 114 -20.88 -24.60 9.37
N SER A 115 -19.56 -24.55 9.51
CA SER A 115 -18.65 -24.87 8.42
C SER A 115 -18.80 -26.33 7.98
N VAL A 116 -18.77 -26.56 6.67
CA VAL A 116 -18.82 -27.88 6.03
C VAL A 116 -17.47 -28.61 6.12
N LEU A 117 -16.38 -27.83 6.15
CA LEU A 117 -15.00 -28.32 6.17
C LEU A 117 -14.47 -28.53 7.59
N ASP A 118 -14.74 -27.57 8.48
CA ASP A 118 -14.18 -27.54 9.83
C ASP A 118 -15.31 -27.43 10.86
N ASP A 119 -15.65 -28.54 11.50
CA ASP A 119 -16.64 -28.67 12.57
C ASP A 119 -16.53 -27.70 13.76
N LYS A 120 -15.43 -26.94 13.84
CA LYS A 120 -15.14 -25.95 14.88
C LYS A 120 -15.52 -24.52 14.46
N LEU A 121 -15.69 -24.25 13.17
CA LEU A 121 -15.96 -22.90 12.65
C LEU A 121 -17.46 -22.67 12.47
N VAL A 122 -17.92 -21.50 12.90
CA VAL A 122 -19.28 -21.01 12.68
C VAL A 122 -19.21 -19.71 11.89
N PHE A 123 -20.03 -19.65 10.85
CA PHE A 123 -20.20 -18.49 9.99
C PHE A 123 -21.54 -17.84 10.28
N VAL A 124 -21.51 -16.59 10.73
CA VAL A 124 -22.71 -15.77 10.97
C VAL A 124 -22.88 -14.80 9.81
N LYS A 125 -23.96 -14.96 9.06
CA LYS A 125 -24.39 -14.09 7.97
C LYS A 125 -25.14 -12.91 8.57
N VAL A 126 -24.81 -11.70 8.12
CA VAL A 126 -25.43 -10.46 8.58
C VAL A 126 -26.18 -9.82 7.42
N HIS A 127 -27.45 -9.46 7.64
CA HIS A 127 -28.30 -8.74 6.71
C HIS A 127 -28.84 -7.47 7.37
N ALA A 128 -28.81 -6.35 6.64
CA ALA A 128 -29.48 -5.13 7.03
C ALA A 128 -30.83 -4.97 6.29
N PRO A 129 -31.96 -4.92 7.03
CA PRO A 129 -33.27 -4.59 6.48
C PRO A 129 -33.31 -3.19 5.88
N TRP A 130 -34.30 -2.95 5.01
CA TRP A 130 -34.47 -1.68 4.31
C TRP A 130 -34.61 -0.48 5.25
N GLU A 131 -35.37 -0.61 6.34
CA GLU A 131 -35.62 0.46 7.30
C GLU A 131 -34.34 0.87 8.04
N VAL A 132 -33.51 -0.13 8.36
CA VAL A 132 -32.21 0.06 9.01
C VAL A 132 -31.27 0.76 8.05
N LEU A 133 -31.19 0.31 6.79
CA LEU A 133 -30.37 0.95 5.76
C LEU A 133 -30.77 2.41 5.55
N CYS A 134 -32.06 2.71 5.45
CA CYS A 134 -32.54 4.09 5.27
C CYS A 134 -32.13 4.98 6.46
N THR A 135 -32.30 4.48 7.69
CA THR A 135 -31.99 5.24 8.91
C THR A 135 -30.49 5.51 9.03
N TYR A 136 -29.65 4.51 8.78
CA TYR A 136 -28.20 4.69 8.83
C TYR A 136 -27.64 5.42 7.60
N ALA A 137 -28.28 5.33 6.43
CA ALA A 137 -27.91 6.13 5.25
C ALA A 137 -28.15 7.63 5.49
N GLU A 138 -29.21 7.98 6.23
CA GLU A 138 -29.50 9.35 6.65
C GLU A 138 -28.47 9.87 7.67
N ILE A 139 -28.11 9.06 8.68
CA ILE A 139 -27.03 9.39 9.65
C ILE A 139 -25.69 9.59 8.94
N MET A 140 -25.44 8.80 7.89
CA MET A 140 -24.22 8.88 7.08
C MET A 140 -24.27 9.93 5.98
N HIS A 141 -25.40 10.62 5.79
CA HIS A 141 -25.63 11.56 4.68
C HIS A 141 -25.20 11.00 3.32
N ILE A 142 -25.51 9.72 3.07
CA ILE A 142 -25.13 9.06 1.81
C ILE A 142 -25.87 9.74 0.67
N LYS A 143 -25.13 10.21 -0.34
CA LYS A 143 -25.71 10.80 -1.53
C LYS A 143 -26.28 9.73 -2.45
N LEU A 144 -27.53 9.92 -2.86
CA LEU A 144 -28.28 8.96 -3.68
C LEU A 144 -28.94 9.67 -4.85
N PRO A 145 -29.27 8.95 -5.94
CA PRO A 145 -29.81 9.53 -7.16
C PRO A 145 -31.24 10.07 -6.98
N LEU A 146 -31.49 11.31 -7.43
CA LEU A 146 -32.83 11.94 -7.48
C LEU A 146 -33.44 11.83 -8.87
N LYS A 147 -32.72 12.26 -9.89
CA LYS A 147 -33.21 12.32 -11.27
C LYS A 147 -32.07 12.09 -12.26
N PRO A 148 -32.30 11.39 -13.39
CA PRO A 148 -31.29 11.28 -14.44
C PRO A 148 -30.80 12.66 -14.87
N ASN A 149 -29.50 12.75 -15.14
CA ASN A 149 -28.86 13.95 -15.63
C ASN A 149 -29.30 14.20 -17.08
N ASP A 150 -30.10 15.24 -17.28
CA ASP A 150 -30.62 15.65 -18.59
C ASP A 150 -29.65 16.61 -19.33
N LEU A 151 -28.50 16.94 -18.74
CA LEU A 151 -27.50 17.81 -19.37
C LEU A 151 -26.80 17.06 -20.51
N LYS A 152 -26.74 17.67 -21.70
CA LYS A 152 -26.01 17.11 -22.84
C LYS A 152 -24.52 17.05 -22.51
N ASN A 153 -23.98 15.83 -22.34
CA ASN A 153 -22.55 15.64 -22.18
C ASN A 153 -21.80 16.25 -23.37
N ARG A 154 -20.89 17.18 -23.09
CA ARG A 154 -20.06 17.85 -24.09
C ARG A 154 -19.09 16.81 -24.63
N SER A 155 -19.30 16.37 -25.87
CA SER A 155 -18.35 15.49 -26.56
C SER A 155 -16.95 16.10 -26.48
N SER A 156 -16.00 15.34 -25.93
CA SER A 156 -14.62 15.76 -25.78
C SER A 156 -14.06 16.22 -27.14
N ALA A 157 -13.29 17.33 -27.13
CA ALA A 157 -12.75 17.97 -28.33
C ALA A 157 -11.74 17.11 -29.13
N PHE A 158 -11.52 15.85 -28.73
CA PHE A 158 -10.67 14.85 -29.38
C PHE A 158 -11.46 13.81 -30.20
N GLY A 159 -12.69 14.11 -30.63
CA GLY A 159 -13.56 13.23 -31.44
C GLY A 159 -13.05 12.90 -32.85
N THR A 160 -11.91 13.43 -33.29
CA THR A 160 -11.31 13.15 -34.60
C THR A 160 -10.51 11.84 -34.67
N LEU A 161 -10.25 11.17 -33.53
CA LEU A 161 -9.47 9.91 -33.47
C LEU A 161 -10.32 8.67 -33.10
N ASN A 162 -11.59 8.66 -33.50
CA ASN A 162 -12.60 7.66 -33.09
C ASN A 162 -12.25 6.18 -33.37
N TRP A 163 -11.45 5.88 -34.39
CA TRP A 163 -11.11 4.47 -34.71
C TRP A 163 -10.09 3.88 -33.73
N PHE A 164 -9.08 4.67 -33.33
CA PHE A 164 -8.02 4.23 -32.42
C PHE A 164 -8.49 4.24 -30.96
N THR A 165 -9.31 5.23 -30.59
CA THR A 165 -9.89 5.31 -29.24
C THR A 165 -10.90 4.19 -28.98
N LYS A 166 -11.63 3.73 -30.01
CA LYS A 166 -12.60 2.63 -29.89
C LYS A 166 -11.95 1.27 -29.64
N VAL A 167 -10.74 1.04 -30.16
CA VAL A 167 -9.95 -0.18 -29.89
C VAL A 167 -9.41 -0.19 -28.46
N LEU A 168 -9.15 1.00 -27.90
CA LEU A 168 -8.66 1.17 -26.53
C LEU A 168 -9.79 1.20 -25.50
N SER A 169 -11.01 1.63 -25.85
CA SER A 169 -12.15 1.60 -24.93
C SER A 169 -12.67 0.19 -24.70
N VAL A 170 -13.25 -0.07 -23.53
CA VAL A 170 -14.04 -1.29 -23.31
C VAL A 170 -15.30 -1.22 -24.17
N ASP A 171 -15.69 -2.35 -24.76
CA ASP A 171 -16.90 -2.43 -25.58
C ASP A 171 -18.12 -2.01 -24.76
N GLU A 172 -18.77 -0.91 -25.16
CA GLU A 172 -19.95 -0.33 -24.52
C GLU A 172 -21.16 -1.29 -24.51
N SER A 173 -21.13 -2.35 -25.35
CA SER A 173 -22.13 -3.41 -25.35
C SER A 173 -21.98 -4.39 -24.17
N ILE A 174 -20.78 -4.52 -23.61
CA ILE A 174 -20.46 -5.43 -22.49
C ILE A 174 -20.55 -4.67 -21.16
N ILE A 175 -19.96 -3.47 -21.11
CA ILE A 175 -20.07 -2.56 -19.97
C ILE A 175 -20.83 -1.34 -20.43
N LYS A 176 -22.10 -1.24 -20.04
CA LYS A 176 -22.92 -0.05 -20.34
C LYS A 176 -22.38 1.12 -19.52
N PRO A 177 -22.23 2.33 -20.11
CA PRO A 177 -21.91 3.51 -19.33
C PRO A 177 -23.00 3.72 -18.27
N GLU A 178 -22.58 4.02 -17.04
CA GLU A 178 -23.54 4.37 -15.98
C GLU A 178 -24.25 5.65 -16.38
N GLN A 179 -25.58 5.68 -16.20
CA GLN A 179 -26.33 6.90 -16.39
C GLN A 179 -26.01 7.84 -15.22
N GLU A 180 -25.59 9.06 -15.52
CA GLU A 180 -25.36 10.08 -14.50
C GLU A 180 -26.71 10.51 -13.90
N PHE A 181 -26.74 10.72 -12.60
CA PHE A 181 -27.90 11.22 -11.86
C PHE A 181 -27.51 12.47 -11.08
N PHE A 182 -28.45 13.39 -10.91
CA PHE A 182 -28.32 14.39 -9.85
C PHE A 182 -28.48 13.71 -8.51
N THR A 183 -27.56 13.95 -7.59
CA THR A 183 -27.51 13.31 -6.28
C THR A 183 -27.72 14.34 -5.17
N ALA A 184 -28.29 13.89 -4.05
CA ALA A 184 -28.41 14.67 -2.82
C ALA A 184 -28.29 13.73 -1.61
N PRO A 185 -27.92 14.24 -0.42
CA PRO A 185 -27.88 13.43 0.78
C PRO A 185 -29.26 12.82 1.06
N PHE A 186 -29.27 11.54 1.38
CA PHE A 186 -30.49 10.80 1.63
C PHE A 186 -31.19 11.27 2.89
N GLU A 187 -32.48 11.56 2.78
CA GLU A 187 -33.36 11.91 3.90
C GLU A 187 -34.59 11.02 3.88
N LYS A 188 -34.89 10.40 5.02
CA LYS A 188 -35.99 9.44 5.13
C LYS A 188 -37.35 10.12 4.92
N ASN A 189 -37.47 11.38 5.36
CA ASN A 189 -38.70 12.18 5.19
C ASN A 189 -38.99 12.52 3.73
N ARG A 190 -37.97 12.58 2.87
CA ARG A 190 -38.06 12.93 1.44
C ARG A 190 -37.80 11.73 0.53
N MET A 191 -38.10 10.52 1.00
CA MET A 191 -37.83 9.28 0.29
C MET A 191 -38.46 9.22 -1.12
N ASN A 192 -39.62 9.83 -1.32
CA ASN A 192 -40.32 9.84 -2.61
C ASN A 192 -39.65 10.71 -3.69
N ASP A 193 -38.73 11.60 -3.30
CA ASP A 193 -38.00 12.47 -4.22
C ASP A 193 -36.81 11.73 -4.87
N PHE A 194 -36.40 10.59 -4.31
CA PHE A 194 -35.32 9.77 -4.82
C PHE A 194 -35.78 8.81 -5.92
N TYR A 195 -34.87 8.52 -6.85
CA TYR A 195 -35.14 7.61 -7.96
C TYR A 195 -35.07 6.15 -7.50
N ILE A 196 -36.21 5.62 -7.03
CA ILE A 196 -36.34 4.23 -6.57
C ILE A 196 -37.10 3.41 -7.61
N VAL A 197 -36.37 2.64 -8.45
CA VAL A 197 -36.97 1.67 -9.38
C VAL A 197 -37.24 0.35 -8.67
N ASP A 198 -36.24 -0.14 -7.95
CA ASP A 198 -36.28 -1.38 -7.19
C ASP A 198 -35.59 -1.17 -5.84
N ARG A 199 -36.21 -1.67 -4.76
CA ARG A 199 -35.70 -1.52 -3.39
C ARG A 199 -34.41 -2.30 -3.19
N ASP A 200 -34.29 -3.47 -3.81
CA ASP A 200 -33.12 -4.34 -3.59
C ASP A 200 -31.89 -3.85 -4.35
N ALA A 201 -32.09 -3.18 -5.49
CA ALA A 201 -31.04 -2.61 -6.32
C ALA A 201 -30.67 -1.15 -5.98
N PHE A 202 -31.51 -0.43 -5.23
CA PHE A 202 -31.28 0.98 -4.90
C PHE A 202 -29.96 1.23 -4.16
N PHE A 203 -29.66 0.38 -3.17
CA PHE A 203 -28.37 0.41 -2.49
C PHE A 203 -27.41 -0.61 -3.12
N ASN A 204 -26.33 -0.09 -3.70
CA ASN A 204 -25.24 -0.93 -4.22
C ASN A 204 -24.69 -1.86 -3.12
N PRO A 205 -24.26 -3.09 -3.46
CA PRO A 205 -23.65 -4.01 -2.49
C PRO A 205 -22.51 -3.40 -1.67
N ALA A 206 -21.62 -2.63 -2.31
CA ALA A 206 -20.54 -1.95 -1.63
C ALA A 206 -21.06 -0.94 -0.58
N THR A 207 -22.08 -0.13 -0.92
CA THR A 207 -22.71 0.83 -0.01
C THR A 207 -23.40 0.13 1.15
N ARG A 208 -24.08 -1.00 0.91
CA ARG A 208 -24.69 -1.80 1.98
C ARG A 208 -23.65 -2.36 2.94
N SER A 209 -22.59 -2.96 2.43
CA SER A 209 -21.48 -3.43 3.26
C SER A 209 -20.82 -2.29 4.04
N ARG A 210 -20.73 -1.09 3.48
CA ARG A 210 -20.26 0.13 4.16
C ARG A 210 -21.16 0.52 5.34
N ILE A 211 -22.47 0.56 5.13
CA ILE A 211 -23.45 0.85 6.19
C ILE A 211 -23.39 -0.22 7.28
N VAL A 212 -23.36 -1.50 6.92
CA VAL A 212 -23.29 -2.59 7.89
C VAL A 212 -21.99 -2.54 8.68
N TYR A 213 -20.86 -2.27 8.03
CA TYR A 213 -19.59 -2.09 8.72
C TYR A 213 -19.62 -0.91 9.70
N PHE A 214 -20.28 0.19 9.32
CA PHE A 214 -20.50 1.33 10.20
C PHE A 214 -21.35 0.98 11.44
N ILE A 215 -22.38 0.15 11.29
CA ILE A 215 -23.17 -0.35 12.42
C ILE A 215 -22.30 -1.26 13.29
N LEU A 216 -21.62 -2.24 12.71
CA LEU A 216 -20.75 -3.19 13.42
C LEU A 216 -19.65 -2.48 14.21
N SER A 217 -19.13 -1.35 13.71
CA SER A 217 -18.10 -0.58 14.41
C SER A 217 -18.65 0.26 15.57
N ARG A 218 -19.93 0.66 15.55
CA ARG A 218 -20.54 1.51 16.61
C ARG A 218 -21.24 0.74 17.72
N VAL A 219 -21.68 -0.50 17.47
CA VAL A 219 -22.46 -1.26 18.46
C VAL A 219 -21.61 -1.56 19.71
N LYS A 220 -22.16 -1.20 20.87
CA LYS A 220 -21.59 -1.46 22.21
C LYS A 220 -21.86 -2.91 22.60
N TYR A 221 -20.93 -3.59 23.25
CA TYR A 221 -21.13 -4.97 23.75
C TYR A 221 -21.00 -5.10 25.27
N GLN A 222 -20.29 -4.18 25.93
CA GLN A 222 -20.15 -4.16 27.38
C GLN A 222 -20.08 -2.73 27.89
N VAL A 223 -20.69 -2.46 29.04
CA VAL A 223 -20.47 -1.24 29.82
C VAL A 223 -19.93 -1.68 31.18
N ILE A 224 -18.70 -1.32 31.50
CA ILE A 224 -18.06 -1.64 32.79
C ILE A 224 -17.56 -0.33 33.38
N ASN A 225 -17.98 0.03 34.60
CA ASN A 225 -17.54 1.24 35.31
C ASN A 225 -17.67 2.53 34.45
N ASN A 226 -18.85 2.73 33.83
CA ASN A 226 -19.11 3.79 32.84
C ASN A 226 -18.21 3.77 31.57
N VAL A 227 -17.45 2.70 31.33
CA VAL A 227 -16.68 2.49 30.10
C VAL A 227 -17.48 1.58 29.17
N SER A 228 -18.04 2.15 28.11
CA SER A 228 -18.61 1.36 27.02
C SER A 228 -17.50 0.79 26.14
N LYS A 229 -17.37 -0.53 26.09
CA LYS A 229 -16.60 -1.24 25.07
C LYS A 229 -17.47 -1.42 23.83
N PHE A 230 -16.96 -1.00 22.68
CA PHE A 230 -17.71 -1.00 21.43
C PHE A 230 -16.86 -1.48 20.25
N GLY A 231 -17.55 -1.87 19.19
CA GLY A 231 -16.97 -2.09 17.87
C GLY A 231 -16.36 -3.46 17.60
N ILE A 232 -16.64 -3.95 16.39
CA ILE A 232 -16.16 -5.25 15.89
C ILE A 232 -14.63 -5.38 15.84
N ASN A 233 -13.92 -4.29 15.53
CA ASN A 233 -12.46 -4.31 15.37
C ASN A 233 -11.76 -4.76 16.67
N ARG A 234 -12.32 -4.42 17.83
CA ARG A 234 -11.82 -4.86 19.13
C ARG A 234 -12.05 -6.34 19.35
N LEU A 235 -13.25 -6.84 19.04
CA LEU A 235 -13.59 -8.27 19.14
C LEU A 235 -12.71 -9.15 18.24
N VAL A 236 -12.35 -8.66 17.05
CA VAL A 236 -11.43 -9.35 16.13
C VAL A 236 -10.00 -9.34 16.68
N ASN A 237 -9.50 -8.20 17.16
CA ASN A 237 -8.15 -8.11 17.73
C ASN A 237 -7.99 -8.93 19.01
N SER A 238 -9.04 -9.03 19.84
CA SER A 238 -9.06 -9.89 21.04
C SER A 238 -9.24 -11.38 20.73
N GLY A 239 -9.41 -11.77 19.46
CA GLY A 239 -9.58 -13.17 19.04
C GLY A 239 -10.93 -13.79 19.41
N ILE A 240 -11.95 -12.98 19.73
CA ILE A 240 -13.33 -13.45 19.94
C ILE A 240 -13.95 -13.80 18.59
N TYR A 241 -13.82 -12.88 17.63
CA TYR A 241 -14.04 -13.17 16.22
C TYR A 241 -12.70 -13.42 15.54
N LYS A 242 -12.68 -14.38 14.62
CA LYS A 242 -11.50 -14.74 13.83
C LYS A 242 -11.39 -13.90 12.57
N ALA A 243 -12.53 -13.57 11.95
CA ALA A 243 -12.60 -12.75 10.77
C ALA A 243 -13.96 -12.05 10.66
N ALA A 244 -13.98 -10.90 9.99
CA ALA A 244 -15.18 -10.17 9.62
C ALA A 244 -14.95 -9.56 8.23
N PHE A 245 -15.77 -9.91 7.25
CA PHE A 245 -15.57 -9.47 5.87
C PHE A 245 -16.89 -9.45 5.08
N PRO A 246 -17.02 -8.56 4.07
CA PRO A 246 -18.10 -8.64 3.09
C PRO A 246 -17.84 -9.76 2.08
N LEU A 247 -18.89 -10.29 1.45
CA LEU A 247 -18.78 -11.34 0.44
C LEU A 247 -18.50 -10.79 -0.95
N HIS A 248 -17.79 -11.58 -1.76
CA HIS A 248 -17.70 -11.37 -3.19
C HIS A 248 -18.85 -12.07 -3.93
N ASP A 249 -19.36 -11.40 -4.96
CA ASP A 249 -20.48 -11.88 -5.79
C ASP A 249 -20.31 -13.29 -6.35
N CYS A 250 -19.18 -13.56 -7.01
CA CYS A 250 -18.95 -14.81 -7.72
C CYS A 250 -17.46 -15.20 -7.72
N LYS A 251 -17.17 -16.39 -8.25
CA LYS A 251 -15.80 -16.82 -8.55
C LYS A 251 -15.24 -15.98 -9.70
N PHE A 252 -13.95 -15.66 -9.66
CA PHE A 252 -13.34 -14.80 -10.68
C PHE A 252 -13.15 -15.48 -12.05
N ARG A 253 -13.01 -16.82 -12.11
CA ARG A 253 -12.81 -17.56 -13.40
C ARG A 253 -14.09 -18.08 -14.04
N ARG A 254 -15.16 -18.27 -13.26
CA ARG A 254 -16.40 -18.90 -13.70
C ARG A 254 -17.55 -17.99 -13.35
N GLN A 255 -18.50 -17.88 -14.28
CA GLN A 255 -19.78 -17.24 -14.02
C GLN A 255 -20.53 -18.02 -12.95
N SER A 256 -21.26 -17.31 -12.09
CA SER A 256 -22.15 -17.95 -11.11
C SER A 256 -23.31 -18.65 -11.81
N GLU A 257 -23.79 -19.71 -11.18
CA GLU A 257 -24.96 -20.48 -11.63
C GLU A 257 -26.29 -19.76 -11.29
N ASP A 258 -26.25 -18.78 -10.39
CA ASP A 258 -27.42 -18.04 -9.95
C ASP A 258 -27.74 -16.88 -10.93
N PRO A 259 -28.92 -16.89 -11.58
CA PRO A 259 -29.33 -15.82 -12.50
C PRO A 259 -29.55 -14.47 -11.80
N SER A 260 -29.75 -14.44 -10.48
CA SER A 260 -29.90 -13.21 -9.71
C SER A 260 -28.58 -12.49 -9.43
N CYS A 261 -27.43 -13.17 -9.62
CA CYS A 261 -26.12 -12.60 -9.35
C CYS A 261 -25.59 -11.81 -10.57
N PRO A 262 -25.22 -10.52 -10.41
CA PRO A 262 -24.77 -9.68 -11.51
C PRO A 262 -23.38 -10.02 -12.05
N ASN A 263 -22.65 -10.98 -11.45
CA ASN A 263 -21.34 -11.47 -11.91
C ASN A 263 -20.28 -10.38 -12.11
N GLU A 264 -20.31 -9.30 -11.32
CA GLU A 264 -19.44 -8.12 -11.51
C GLU A 264 -17.96 -8.48 -11.39
N ARG A 265 -17.59 -9.36 -10.45
CA ARG A 265 -16.20 -9.83 -10.27
C ARG A 265 -15.65 -10.57 -11.49
N TYR A 266 -16.47 -11.41 -12.13
CA TYR A 266 -16.06 -12.15 -13.33
C TYR A 266 -15.85 -11.17 -14.50
N LEU A 267 -16.75 -10.20 -14.65
CA LEU A 267 -16.66 -9.17 -15.68
C LEU A 267 -15.40 -8.31 -15.49
N LEU A 268 -15.15 -7.83 -14.27
CA LEU A 268 -13.93 -7.07 -13.91
C LEU A 268 -12.66 -7.89 -14.15
N TYR A 269 -12.67 -9.19 -13.85
CA TYR A 269 -11.52 -10.05 -14.11
C TYR A 269 -11.20 -10.14 -15.60
N ARG A 270 -12.23 -10.35 -16.44
CA ARG A 270 -12.07 -10.53 -17.88
C ARG A 270 -11.66 -9.26 -18.62
N GLU A 271 -12.31 -8.14 -18.29
CA GLU A 271 -12.15 -6.88 -19.04
C GLU A 271 -11.09 -5.94 -18.45
N TRP A 272 -10.60 -6.19 -17.22
CA TRP A 272 -9.61 -5.31 -16.59
C TRP A 272 -8.45 -6.07 -15.93
N ALA A 273 -8.70 -6.97 -14.97
CA ALA A 273 -7.64 -7.58 -14.17
C ALA A 273 -6.88 -8.76 -14.83
N HIS A 274 -7.11 -9.01 -16.12
CA HIS A 274 -6.40 -10.05 -16.88
C HIS A 274 -5.29 -9.44 -17.74
N PRO A 275 -4.09 -10.06 -17.85
CA PRO A 275 -3.03 -9.61 -18.75
C PRO A 275 -3.43 -9.45 -20.23
N ARG A 276 -4.56 -10.05 -20.64
CA ARG A 276 -5.09 -9.95 -22.00
C ARG A 276 -5.70 -8.57 -22.26
N SER A 277 -6.09 -7.86 -21.20
CA SER A 277 -6.75 -6.55 -21.26
C SER A 277 -5.81 -5.37 -21.02
N ILE A 278 -4.49 -5.58 -21.07
CA ILE A 278 -3.48 -4.55 -20.76
C ILE A 278 -3.59 -3.29 -21.64
N TYR A 279 -4.10 -3.41 -22.87
CA TYR A 279 -4.28 -2.30 -23.80
C TYR A 279 -5.62 -1.58 -23.65
N LYS A 280 -6.58 -2.14 -22.91
CA LYS A 280 -7.90 -1.54 -22.73
C LYS A 280 -7.85 -0.45 -21.66
N LYS A 281 -8.72 0.55 -21.80
CA LYS A 281 -8.97 1.57 -20.77
C LYS A 281 -9.60 0.92 -19.54
N GLN A 282 -9.28 1.47 -18.38
CA GLN A 282 -9.79 0.99 -17.10
C GLN A 282 -11.26 1.41 -16.93
N PRO A 283 -12.19 0.49 -16.63
CA PRO A 283 -13.59 0.81 -16.35
C PRO A 283 -13.72 1.33 -14.90
N LEU A 284 -13.40 2.61 -14.69
CA LEU A 284 -13.31 3.21 -13.35
C LEU A 284 -14.64 3.15 -12.58
N ASP A 285 -15.77 3.38 -13.25
CA ASP A 285 -17.08 3.40 -12.59
C ASP A 285 -17.48 2.02 -12.07
N LEU A 286 -17.19 0.95 -12.83
CA LEU A 286 -17.44 -0.42 -12.39
C LEU A 286 -16.50 -0.84 -11.25
N ILE A 287 -15.24 -0.41 -11.29
CA ILE A 287 -14.28 -0.64 -10.19
C ILE A 287 -14.77 0.06 -8.92
N ARG A 288 -15.21 1.32 -9.03
CA ARG A 288 -15.79 2.10 -7.93
C ARG A 288 -17.05 1.41 -7.39
N LYS A 289 -17.98 1.00 -8.24
CA LYS A 289 -19.23 0.35 -7.85
C LYS A 289 -18.97 -0.93 -7.03
N TYR A 290 -17.97 -1.71 -7.44
CA TYR A 290 -17.66 -3.00 -6.82
C TYR A 290 -16.79 -2.88 -5.56
N TYR A 291 -15.73 -2.06 -5.61
CA TYR A 291 -14.71 -1.97 -4.57
C TYR A 291 -14.82 -0.73 -3.66
N GLY A 292 -15.63 0.26 -4.04
CA GLY A 292 -15.74 1.55 -3.38
C GLY A 292 -14.74 2.59 -3.89
N GLU A 293 -14.87 3.81 -3.37
CA GLU A 293 -14.21 5.01 -3.85
C GLU A 293 -12.71 5.02 -3.54
N LYS A 294 -12.29 4.47 -2.39
CA LYS A 294 -10.86 4.39 -1.98
C LYS A 294 -10.01 3.56 -2.96
N ILE A 295 -10.57 2.50 -3.53
CA ILE A 295 -9.90 1.66 -4.54
C ILE A 295 -10.06 2.28 -5.93
N GLY A 296 -11.24 2.84 -6.23
CA GLY A 296 -11.48 3.58 -7.47
C GLY A 296 -10.47 4.71 -7.70
N ILE A 297 -10.23 5.55 -6.68
CA ILE A 297 -9.32 6.71 -6.81
C ILE A 297 -7.86 6.28 -7.02
N TYR A 298 -7.44 5.16 -6.43
CA TYR A 298 -6.12 4.60 -6.65
C TYR A 298 -5.91 4.24 -8.12
N PHE A 299 -6.85 3.50 -8.71
CA PHE A 299 -6.75 3.11 -10.12
C PHE A 299 -6.93 4.30 -11.06
N ALA A 300 -7.80 5.26 -10.73
CA ALA A 300 -7.92 6.50 -11.50
C ALA A 300 -6.60 7.29 -11.52
N TRP A 301 -5.93 7.42 -10.37
CA TRP A 301 -4.61 8.04 -10.28
C TRP A 301 -3.56 7.26 -11.06
N LEU A 302 -3.52 5.94 -10.93
CA LEU A 302 -2.58 5.07 -11.63
C LEU A 302 -2.74 5.15 -13.16
N GLY A 303 -3.98 5.12 -13.64
CA GLY A 303 -4.29 5.26 -15.06
C GLY A 303 -3.88 6.64 -15.60
N TYR A 304 -4.23 7.71 -14.88
CA TYR A 304 -3.84 9.07 -15.23
C TYR A 304 -2.32 9.27 -15.26
N TYR A 305 -1.62 8.75 -14.25
CA TYR A 305 -0.16 8.77 -14.17
C TYR A 305 0.47 8.01 -15.34
N THR A 306 -0.05 6.83 -15.69
CA THR A 306 0.44 6.04 -16.84
C THR A 306 0.23 6.79 -18.17
N GLN A 307 -0.91 7.45 -18.35
CA GLN A 307 -1.19 8.27 -19.53
C GLN A 307 -0.22 9.45 -19.65
N MET A 308 0.05 10.17 -18.56
CA MET A 308 1.01 11.29 -18.58
C MET A 308 2.45 10.82 -18.73
N LEU A 309 2.81 9.65 -18.17
CA LEU A 309 4.11 9.03 -18.37
C LEU A 309 4.35 8.64 -19.82
N LEU A 310 3.31 8.21 -20.56
CA LEU A 310 3.44 7.92 -21.99
C LEU A 310 3.92 9.14 -22.78
N LEU A 311 3.37 10.34 -22.47
CA LEU A 311 3.83 11.59 -23.07
C LEU A 311 5.32 11.84 -22.77
N ALA A 312 5.73 11.69 -21.50
CA ALA A 312 7.13 11.87 -21.12
C ALA A 312 8.06 10.83 -21.76
N ALA A 313 7.61 9.58 -21.88
CA ALA A 313 8.38 8.50 -22.51
C ALA A 313 8.59 8.75 -24.00
N VAL A 314 7.59 9.26 -24.72
CA VAL A 314 7.73 9.60 -26.16
C VAL A 314 8.78 10.69 -26.36
N VAL A 315 8.74 11.76 -25.56
CA VAL A 315 9.75 12.84 -25.63
C VAL A 315 11.13 12.32 -25.22
N GLY A 316 11.21 11.51 -24.16
CA GLY A 316 12.46 10.90 -23.70
C GLY A 316 13.11 9.99 -24.75
N VAL A 317 12.32 9.14 -25.42
CA VAL A 317 12.80 8.29 -26.53
C VAL A 317 13.25 9.14 -27.71
N ALA A 318 12.54 10.23 -28.05
CA ALA A 318 12.95 11.13 -29.11
C ALA A 318 14.32 11.80 -28.80
N CYS A 319 14.51 12.28 -27.56
CA CYS A 319 15.78 12.84 -27.11
C CYS A 319 16.92 11.79 -27.10
N PHE A 320 16.63 10.56 -26.67
CA PHE A 320 17.59 9.46 -26.70
C PHE A 320 17.98 9.09 -28.13
N LEU A 321 17.02 8.99 -29.05
CA LEU A 321 17.27 8.74 -30.46
C LEU A 321 18.09 9.86 -31.10
N TYR A 322 17.84 11.11 -30.73
CA TYR A 322 18.67 12.23 -31.16
C TYR A 322 20.14 12.06 -30.71
N GLY A 323 20.37 11.72 -29.44
CA GLY A 323 21.72 11.41 -28.93
C GLY A 323 22.37 10.21 -29.66
N TYR A 324 21.59 9.16 -29.92
CA TYR A 324 22.06 7.96 -30.63
C TYR A 324 22.46 8.26 -32.08
N LEU A 325 21.65 9.02 -32.81
CA LEU A 325 21.96 9.42 -34.19
C LEU A 325 23.19 10.34 -34.26
N ASN A 326 23.46 11.13 -33.22
CA ASN A 326 24.59 12.04 -33.17
C ASN A 326 25.86 11.42 -32.53
N GLN A 327 25.80 10.16 -32.09
CA GLN A 327 26.91 9.46 -31.43
C GLN A 327 28.19 9.47 -32.28
N ASP A 328 28.05 9.23 -33.59
CA ASP A 328 29.18 9.18 -34.51
C ASP A 328 29.69 10.56 -34.92
N ASN A 329 29.09 11.66 -34.45
CA ASN A 329 29.56 13.03 -34.72
C ASN A 329 30.30 13.66 -33.52
N CYS A 330 30.30 13.00 -32.36
CA CYS A 330 30.94 13.50 -31.15
C CYS A 330 32.47 13.52 -31.27
N THR A 331 33.05 14.71 -31.39
CA THR A 331 34.50 14.94 -31.56
C THR A 331 35.33 14.38 -30.42
N TRP A 332 34.94 14.62 -29.16
CA TRP A 332 35.66 14.15 -27.99
C TRP A 332 35.64 12.61 -27.87
N SER A 333 34.52 11.96 -28.19
CA SER A 333 34.43 10.50 -28.18
C SER A 333 35.33 9.87 -29.25
N LYS A 334 35.42 10.51 -30.43
CA LYS A 334 36.34 10.12 -31.50
C LYS A 334 37.78 10.26 -31.04
N GLU A 335 38.13 11.38 -30.40
CA GLU A 335 39.47 11.64 -29.88
C GLU A 335 39.94 10.57 -28.88
N VAL A 336 39.05 10.19 -27.95
CA VAL A 336 39.30 9.10 -26.98
C VAL A 336 39.50 7.76 -27.68
N CYS A 337 38.71 7.48 -28.72
CA CYS A 337 38.77 6.23 -29.48
C CYS A 337 39.90 6.18 -30.53
N HIS A 338 40.48 7.31 -30.90
CA HIS A 338 41.54 7.35 -31.90
C HIS A 338 42.85 6.80 -31.31
N PRO A 339 43.47 5.77 -31.93
CA PRO A 339 44.67 5.14 -31.38
C PRO A 339 45.86 6.09 -31.34
N ASP A 340 45.91 7.07 -32.24
CA ASP A 340 47.01 8.04 -32.32
C ASP A 340 46.93 9.17 -31.28
N ILE A 341 45.75 9.39 -30.69
CA ILE A 341 45.50 10.41 -29.68
C ILE A 341 45.23 9.72 -28.33
N GLY A 342 44.03 9.16 -28.14
CA GLY A 342 43.65 8.44 -26.91
C GLY A 342 44.50 7.21 -26.60
N GLY A 343 45.13 6.58 -27.61
CA GLY A 343 46.08 5.48 -27.38
C GLY A 343 47.46 5.91 -26.89
N LYS A 344 47.84 7.18 -27.04
CA LYS A 344 49.11 7.75 -26.55
C LYS A 344 49.00 8.36 -25.16
N ILE A 345 47.79 8.73 -24.73
CA ILE A 345 47.54 9.31 -23.40
C ILE A 345 47.57 8.19 -22.34
N ILE A 346 48.54 8.27 -21.44
CA ILE A 346 48.71 7.35 -20.30
C ILE A 346 48.13 8.00 -19.05
N MET A 347 47.20 7.31 -18.40
CA MET A 347 46.54 7.73 -17.18
C MET A 347 47.24 7.19 -15.94
N CYS A 348 47.18 7.98 -14.86
CA CYS A 348 47.68 7.60 -13.55
C CYS A 348 46.88 6.42 -12.96
N PRO A 349 47.51 5.58 -12.12
CA PRO A 349 46.80 4.56 -11.38
C PRO A 349 45.90 5.20 -10.31
N GLN A 350 44.70 4.66 -10.16
CA GLN A 350 43.68 5.14 -9.21
C GLN A 350 43.87 4.58 -7.78
N CYS A 351 44.87 3.71 -7.58
CA CYS A 351 45.13 3.04 -6.30
C CYS A 351 46.61 3.14 -5.92
N ASP A 352 46.88 3.17 -4.62
CA ASP A 352 48.25 3.35 -4.10
C ASP A 352 49.12 2.10 -4.28
N ARG A 353 48.52 0.91 -4.35
CA ARG A 353 49.22 -0.38 -4.55
C ARG A 353 48.49 -1.23 -5.59
N LEU A 354 49.25 -1.99 -6.38
CA LEU A 354 48.77 -3.04 -7.30
C LEU A 354 47.93 -2.57 -8.51
N CYS A 355 47.91 -1.28 -8.84
CA CYS A 355 47.20 -0.75 -10.01
C CYS A 355 48.20 -0.28 -11.09
N PRO A 356 48.10 -0.78 -12.33
CA PRO A 356 49.00 -0.40 -13.42
C PRO A 356 48.62 0.97 -14.01
N PHE A 357 49.58 1.62 -14.66
CA PHE A 357 49.28 2.69 -15.61
C PHE A 357 48.47 2.13 -16.78
N TRP A 358 47.48 2.89 -17.24
CA TRP A 358 46.53 2.43 -18.25
C TRP A 358 46.36 3.48 -19.35
N LYS A 359 45.97 3.03 -20.55
CA LYS A 359 45.79 3.91 -21.72
C LYS A 359 44.35 4.36 -21.82
N LEU A 360 44.11 5.62 -22.18
CA LEU A 360 42.77 6.18 -22.29
C LEU A 360 41.88 5.43 -23.30
N ASN A 361 42.45 4.85 -24.35
CA ASN A 361 41.70 4.08 -25.36
C ASN A 361 40.81 2.94 -24.78
N ILE A 362 41.10 2.40 -23.58
CA ILE A 362 40.24 1.36 -22.98
C ILE A 362 38.83 1.87 -22.63
N THR A 363 38.65 3.19 -22.46
CA THR A 363 37.35 3.80 -22.14
C THR A 363 36.54 4.18 -23.38
N CYS A 364 37.05 3.94 -24.60
CA CYS A 364 36.40 4.31 -25.86
C CYS A 364 34.91 3.92 -25.93
N GLU A 365 34.57 2.68 -25.59
CA GLU A 365 33.17 2.20 -25.65
C GLU A 365 32.27 2.87 -24.60
N SER A 366 32.82 3.15 -23.41
CA SER A 366 32.14 3.89 -22.35
C SER A 366 31.88 5.34 -22.77
N SER A 367 32.89 5.99 -23.36
CA SER A 367 32.80 7.36 -23.88
C SER A 367 31.80 7.50 -25.03
N LYS A 368 31.68 6.50 -25.92
CA LYS A 368 30.63 6.47 -26.97
C LYS A 368 29.22 6.48 -26.36
N LYS A 369 28.97 5.62 -25.38
CA LYS A 369 27.67 5.57 -24.68
C LYS A 369 27.39 6.85 -23.92
N LEU A 370 28.41 7.40 -23.29
CA LEU A 370 28.32 8.67 -22.57
C LEU A 370 27.93 9.82 -23.51
N CYS A 371 28.36 9.85 -24.78
CA CYS A 371 27.91 10.90 -25.70
C CYS A 371 26.41 10.85 -26.03
N ILE A 372 25.77 9.67 -25.93
CA ILE A 372 24.31 9.56 -26.09
C ILE A 372 23.61 10.24 -24.91
N PHE A 373 24.14 9.99 -23.71
CA PHE A 373 23.59 10.39 -22.42
C PHE A 373 23.87 11.85 -22.05
N ASP A 374 25.05 12.34 -22.41
CA ASP A 374 25.49 13.72 -22.24
C ASP A 374 25.39 14.46 -23.58
N SER A 375 24.16 14.72 -24.00
CA SER A 375 23.86 15.42 -25.26
C SER A 375 22.91 16.58 -25.00
N PHE A 376 22.87 17.55 -25.91
CA PHE A 376 21.89 18.66 -25.82
C PHE A 376 20.43 18.16 -25.74
N GLY A 377 20.15 16.96 -26.27
CA GLY A 377 18.83 16.34 -26.18
C GLY A 377 18.41 16.01 -24.74
N THR A 378 19.34 15.58 -23.88
CA THR A 378 19.02 15.36 -22.47
C THR A 378 18.77 16.67 -21.73
N LEU A 379 19.47 17.76 -22.10
CA LEU A 379 19.23 19.09 -21.53
C LEU A 379 17.82 19.59 -21.79
N VAL A 380 17.37 19.49 -23.04
CA VAL A 380 15.99 19.81 -23.42
C VAL A 380 14.99 18.93 -22.67
N PHE A 381 15.31 17.64 -22.51
CA PHE A 381 14.44 16.70 -21.79
C PHE A 381 14.28 17.06 -20.31
N ALA A 382 15.32 17.55 -19.63
CA ALA A 382 15.20 17.92 -18.22
C ALA A 382 14.33 19.16 -17.98
N VAL A 383 14.47 20.19 -18.83
CA VAL A 383 13.58 21.36 -18.78
C VAL A 383 12.13 20.93 -19.05
N PHE A 384 11.94 20.08 -20.07
CA PHE A 384 10.63 19.49 -20.35
C PHE A 384 10.08 18.72 -19.14
N MET A 385 10.90 17.92 -18.46
CA MET A 385 10.45 17.16 -17.30
C MET A 385 10.06 18.08 -16.13
N GLY A 386 10.80 19.17 -15.85
CA GLY A 386 10.39 20.15 -14.84
C GLY A 386 9.00 20.75 -15.12
N VAL A 387 8.70 21.06 -16.38
CA VAL A 387 7.37 21.53 -16.81
C VAL A 387 6.34 20.39 -16.77
N TRP A 388 6.69 19.19 -17.21
CA TRP A 388 5.78 18.04 -17.22
C TRP A 388 5.29 17.68 -15.82
N VAL A 389 6.14 17.75 -14.80
CA VAL A 389 5.78 17.46 -13.40
C VAL A 389 4.75 18.43 -12.87
N THR A 390 4.96 19.73 -13.11
CA THR A 390 4.02 20.76 -12.68
C THR A 390 2.68 20.61 -13.40
N LEU A 391 2.69 20.36 -14.72
CA LEU A 391 1.47 20.06 -15.48
C LEU A 391 0.78 18.78 -14.97
N PHE A 392 1.53 17.72 -14.67
CA PHE A 392 1.00 16.48 -14.14
C PHE A 392 0.25 16.71 -12.82
N LEU A 393 0.85 17.42 -11.87
CA LEU A 393 0.24 17.71 -10.57
C LEU A 393 -0.99 18.61 -10.69
N GLU A 394 -0.93 19.68 -11.50
CA GLU A 394 -2.07 20.59 -11.69
C GLU A 394 -3.24 19.90 -12.40
N PHE A 395 -2.96 19.12 -13.45
CA PHE A 395 -4.01 18.37 -14.14
C PHE A 395 -4.54 17.21 -13.31
N TRP A 396 -3.71 16.58 -12.45
CA TRP A 396 -4.21 15.62 -11.48
C TRP A 396 -5.18 16.26 -10.50
N LYS A 397 -4.86 17.44 -9.93
CA LYS A 397 -5.79 18.17 -9.06
C LYS A 397 -7.12 18.49 -9.77
N ARG A 398 -7.07 18.86 -11.05
CA ARG A 398 -8.28 19.08 -11.86
C ARG A 398 -9.07 17.79 -12.08
N ARG A 399 -8.41 16.68 -12.41
CA ARG A 399 -9.07 15.38 -12.58
C ARG A 399 -9.62 14.86 -11.25
N GLN A 400 -8.93 15.09 -10.16
CA GLN A 400 -9.40 14.76 -8.82
C GLN A 400 -10.67 15.55 -8.48
N ALA A 401 -10.72 16.85 -8.75
CA ALA A 401 -11.93 17.66 -8.54
C ALA A 401 -13.12 17.21 -9.41
N GLU A 402 -12.86 16.76 -10.65
CA GLU A 402 -13.87 16.16 -11.52
C GLU A 402 -14.40 14.85 -10.93
N LEU A 403 -13.52 13.96 -10.46
CA LEU A 403 -13.90 12.71 -9.79
C LEU A 403 -14.61 12.96 -8.45
N GLU A 404 -14.21 13.98 -7.69
CA GLU A 404 -14.87 14.37 -6.44
C GLU A 404 -16.32 14.78 -6.67
N TYR A 405 -16.61 15.37 -7.84
CA TYR A 405 -17.97 15.67 -8.29
C TYR A 405 -18.69 14.43 -8.82
N GLU A 406 -18.11 13.71 -9.79
CA GLU A 406 -18.71 12.50 -10.42
C GLU A 406 -18.97 11.37 -9.42
N TRP A 407 -18.15 11.28 -8.38
CA TRP A 407 -18.22 10.23 -7.36
C TRP A 407 -18.73 10.72 -6.01
N ASP A 408 -19.10 12.00 -5.93
CA ASP A 408 -19.76 12.53 -4.75
C ASP A 408 -18.98 12.40 -3.43
N THR A 409 -17.66 12.25 -3.51
CA THR A 409 -16.78 11.94 -2.37
C THR A 409 -16.56 13.10 -1.39
N VAL A 410 -17.18 14.26 -1.64
CA VAL A 410 -17.26 15.36 -0.67
C VAL A 410 -18.27 14.97 0.41
N GLU A 411 -17.88 14.01 1.25
CA GLU A 411 -18.64 13.60 2.43
C GLU A 411 -18.39 14.59 3.57
N LEU A 412 -19.43 14.86 4.37
CA LEU A 412 -19.26 15.56 5.64
C LEU A 412 -18.35 14.67 6.51
N GLN A 413 -17.14 15.15 6.85
CA GLN A 413 -16.21 14.37 7.67
C GLN A 413 -16.88 14.03 9.01
N GLN A 414 -17.32 12.78 9.14
CA GLN A 414 -17.80 12.27 10.41
C GLN A 414 -16.63 12.11 11.38
N GLU A 415 -16.89 12.27 12.67
CA GLU A 415 -15.89 12.01 13.70
C GLU A 415 -15.35 10.58 13.56
N GLU A 416 -14.05 10.48 13.29
CA GLU A 416 -13.37 9.22 13.11
C GLU A 416 -13.23 8.50 14.45
N GLN A 417 -13.46 7.18 14.45
CA GLN A 417 -13.35 6.37 15.66
C GLN A 417 -11.91 6.31 16.18
N ALA A 418 -11.77 6.38 17.50
CA ALA A 418 -10.50 6.12 18.14
C ALA A 418 -10.09 4.65 17.95
N ARG A 419 -8.79 4.40 17.85
CA ARG A 419 -8.27 3.03 17.69
C ARG A 419 -8.48 2.24 18.99
N PRO A 420 -8.83 0.94 18.91
CA PRO A 420 -9.08 0.13 20.10
C PRO A 420 -7.84 -0.01 21.01
N GLU A 421 -6.63 0.07 20.43
CA GLU A 421 -5.36 0.06 21.16
C GLU A 421 -5.12 1.34 21.96
N TYR A 422 -5.67 2.47 21.49
CA TYR A 422 -5.60 3.75 22.18
C TYR A 422 -6.56 3.76 23.37
N GLU A 423 -7.81 3.38 23.16
CA GLU A 423 -8.85 3.30 24.20
C GLU A 423 -8.50 2.34 25.33
N ALA A 424 -7.87 1.21 25.01
CA ALA A 424 -7.45 0.23 26.01
C ALA A 424 -6.44 0.79 27.02
N ARG A 425 -5.67 1.82 26.65
CA ARG A 425 -4.67 2.45 27.52
C ARG A 425 -5.14 3.74 28.17
N CYS A 426 -6.40 4.14 27.95
CA CYS A 426 -6.94 5.39 28.49
C CYS A 426 -7.32 5.23 29.97
N THR A 427 -6.51 5.80 30.86
CA THR A 427 -6.75 5.81 32.31
C THR A 427 -7.20 7.17 32.83
N HIS A 428 -6.71 8.27 32.24
CA HIS A 428 -6.97 9.63 32.71
C HIS A 428 -8.18 10.25 32.02
N VAL A 429 -9.05 10.93 32.79
CA VAL A 429 -10.21 11.66 32.28
C VAL A 429 -9.88 13.14 32.18
N VAL A 430 -10.13 13.75 31.03
CA VAL A 430 -9.96 15.19 30.75
C VAL A 430 -11.20 15.68 30.02
N ILE A 431 -11.72 16.83 30.42
CA ILE A 431 -12.87 17.45 29.74
C ILE A 431 -12.34 18.10 28.45
N ASN A 432 -12.93 17.74 27.31
CA ASN A 432 -12.60 18.38 26.04
C ASN A 432 -13.18 19.80 26.03
N GLU A 433 -12.34 20.81 25.81
CA GLU A 433 -12.75 22.23 25.83
C GLU A 433 -13.81 22.56 24.77
N ILE A 434 -13.82 21.83 23.65
CA ILE A 434 -14.70 22.09 22.50
C ILE A 434 -16.04 21.36 22.66
N THR A 435 -16.01 20.05 22.93
CA THR A 435 -17.24 19.26 23.03
C THR A 435 -17.87 19.31 24.41
N GLN A 436 -17.14 19.78 25.43
CA GLN A 436 -17.54 19.76 26.85
C GLN A 436 -17.86 18.35 27.38
N GLU A 437 -17.47 17.32 26.64
CA GLU A 437 -17.62 15.91 27.03
C GLU A 437 -16.36 15.40 27.75
N GLU A 438 -16.54 14.44 28.65
CA GLU A 438 -15.44 13.76 29.34
C GLU A 438 -14.72 12.82 28.37
N GLU A 439 -13.54 13.22 27.91
CA GLU A 439 -12.68 12.37 27.09
C GLU A 439 -11.60 11.69 27.94
N ARG A 440 -11.34 10.41 27.67
CA ARG A 440 -10.24 9.70 28.32
C ARG A 440 -9.00 9.71 27.45
N ILE A 441 -7.87 10.13 28.03
CA ILE A 441 -6.56 10.15 27.38
C ILE A 441 -5.59 9.18 28.08
N PRO A 442 -4.68 8.53 27.34
CA PRO A 442 -3.77 7.55 27.90
C PRO A 442 -2.58 8.19 28.63
N PHE A 443 -2.17 9.41 28.25
CA PHE A 443 -0.99 10.07 28.83
C PHE A 443 -1.20 11.58 28.95
N THR A 444 -0.58 12.18 29.96
CA THR A 444 -0.43 13.63 30.08
C THR A 444 0.34 14.20 28.87
N ALA A 445 0.08 15.47 28.52
CA ALA A 445 0.74 16.17 27.41
C ALA A 445 2.28 16.06 27.44
N TRP A 446 2.88 16.12 28.63
CA TRP A 446 4.33 15.94 28.81
C TRP A 446 4.82 14.52 28.45
N GLY A 447 4.07 13.48 28.85
CA GLY A 447 4.37 12.10 28.50
C GLY A 447 4.24 11.82 27.01
N LYS A 448 3.27 12.46 26.34
CA LYS A 448 3.12 12.42 24.87
C LYS A 448 4.32 13.07 24.17
N CYS A 449 4.77 14.23 24.64
CA CYS A 449 5.94 14.92 24.10
C CYS A 449 7.23 14.08 24.21
N ILE A 450 7.52 13.51 25.39
CA ILE A 450 8.67 12.63 25.59
C ILE A 450 8.62 11.42 24.64
N ARG A 451 7.44 10.87 24.41
CA ARG A 451 7.32 9.71 23.53
C ARG A 451 7.58 10.07 22.07
N ILE A 452 7.00 11.18 21.61
CA ILE A 452 7.21 11.66 20.23
C ILE A 452 8.70 11.97 20.00
N THR A 453 9.38 12.60 20.97
CA THR A 453 10.81 12.88 20.85
C THR A 453 11.67 11.61 20.84
N LEU A 454 11.33 10.61 21.65
CA LEU A 454 11.99 9.30 21.62
C LEU A 454 11.75 8.57 20.30
N CYS A 455 10.54 8.63 19.75
CA CYS A 455 10.25 8.05 18.44
C CYS A 455 10.99 8.77 17.32
N ALA A 456 11.05 10.10 17.34
CA ALA A 456 11.81 10.88 16.38
C ALA A 456 13.30 10.51 16.45
N SER A 457 13.89 10.43 17.65
CA SER A 457 15.30 10.04 17.81
C SER A 457 15.57 8.62 17.33
N ALA A 458 14.64 7.68 17.55
CA ALA A 458 14.73 6.33 17.01
C ALA A 458 14.70 6.32 15.47
N VAL A 459 13.86 7.14 14.83
CA VAL A 459 13.84 7.28 13.37
C VAL A 459 15.16 7.85 12.85
N PHE A 460 15.70 8.89 13.49
CA PHE A 460 17.01 9.45 13.14
C PHE A 460 18.15 8.43 13.29
N PHE A 461 18.14 7.62 14.34
CA PHE A 461 19.11 6.54 14.52
C PHE A 461 19.09 5.55 13.36
N TRP A 462 17.91 5.14 12.89
CA TRP A 462 17.79 4.26 11.73
C TRP A 462 18.25 4.91 10.42
N ILE A 463 18.01 6.21 10.24
CA ILE A 463 18.54 6.97 9.09
C ILE A 463 20.07 6.98 9.11
N LEU A 464 20.69 7.19 10.29
CA LEU A 464 22.16 7.13 10.43
C LEU A 464 22.69 5.72 10.14
N LEU A 465 21.96 4.67 10.51
CA LEU A 465 22.32 3.28 10.18
C LEU A 465 22.35 3.07 8.66
N ILE A 466 21.38 3.60 7.91
CA ILE A 466 21.41 3.53 6.44
C ILE A 466 22.65 4.24 5.89
N ILE A 467 22.96 5.44 6.37
CA ILE A 467 24.14 6.20 5.92
C ILE A 467 25.42 5.38 6.21
N ALA A 468 25.50 4.73 7.37
CA ALA A 468 26.60 3.81 7.69
C ALA A 468 26.67 2.61 6.73
N SER A 469 25.53 2.06 6.31
CA SER A 469 25.48 1.00 5.29
C SER A 469 25.99 1.47 3.92
N VAL A 470 25.68 2.71 3.51
CA VAL A 470 26.21 3.30 2.26
C VAL A 470 27.72 3.44 2.34
N ILE A 471 28.23 3.92 3.47
CA ILE A 471 29.68 3.97 3.75
C ILE A 471 30.29 2.57 3.67
N GLY A 472 29.63 1.54 4.20
CA GLY A 472 30.05 0.15 4.07
C GLY A 472 30.13 -0.33 2.61
N ILE A 473 29.18 0.06 1.76
CA ILE A 473 29.20 -0.26 0.32
C ILE A 473 30.38 0.44 -0.39
N ILE A 474 30.73 1.66 0.00
CA ILE A 474 31.89 2.38 -0.53
C ILE A 474 33.19 1.64 -0.19
N VAL A 475 33.34 1.21 1.07
CA VAL A 475 34.51 0.42 1.49
C VAL A 475 34.59 -0.91 0.72
N TYR A 476 33.44 -1.55 0.49
CA TYR A 476 33.35 -2.76 -0.34
C TYR A 476 33.81 -2.52 -1.78
N ARG A 477 33.36 -1.43 -2.42
CA ARG A 477 33.75 -1.05 -3.79
C ARG A 477 35.26 -0.84 -3.90
N LEU A 478 35.86 -0.07 -2.98
CA LEU A 478 37.30 0.15 -2.92
C LEU A 478 38.07 -1.18 -2.81
N SER A 479 37.62 -2.07 -1.95
CA SER A 479 38.28 -3.36 -1.70
C SER A 479 38.19 -4.29 -2.92
N VAL A 480 37.01 -4.38 -3.54
CA VAL A 480 36.77 -5.24 -4.71
C VAL A 480 37.45 -4.71 -5.95
N PHE A 481 37.52 -3.39 -6.12
CA PHE A 481 38.26 -2.77 -7.21
C PHE A 481 39.74 -3.18 -7.23
N ILE A 482 40.40 -3.18 -6.07
CA ILE A 482 41.80 -3.63 -5.94
C ILE A 482 41.92 -5.11 -6.33
N VAL A 483 40.98 -5.96 -5.88
CA VAL A 483 40.99 -7.40 -6.18
C VAL A 483 40.77 -7.66 -7.68
N PHE A 484 39.82 -6.97 -8.32
CA PHE A 484 39.58 -7.12 -9.75
C PHE A 484 40.73 -6.56 -10.57
N SER A 485 41.32 -5.42 -10.20
CA SER A 485 42.53 -4.91 -10.83
C SER A 485 43.70 -5.93 -10.75
N ALA A 486 43.84 -6.64 -9.64
CA ALA A 486 44.94 -7.60 -9.44
C ALA A 486 44.70 -8.99 -10.06
N LYS A 487 43.46 -9.50 -10.07
CA LYS A 487 43.12 -10.88 -10.48
C LYS A 487 42.55 -10.99 -11.90
N LEU A 488 41.80 -10.00 -12.37
CA LEU A 488 41.16 -10.03 -13.70
C LEU A 488 42.18 -10.12 -14.85
N PRO A 489 43.35 -9.45 -14.82
CA PRO A 489 44.36 -9.56 -15.88
C PRO A 489 45.05 -10.92 -15.96
N LYS A 490 44.98 -11.77 -14.91
CA LYS A 490 45.79 -13.01 -14.82
C LYS A 490 45.05 -14.28 -15.23
N ASN A 491 43.72 -14.29 -15.22
CA ASN A 491 42.93 -15.52 -15.36
C ASN A 491 42.15 -15.65 -16.68
N ILE A 492 42.17 -14.66 -17.57
CA ILE A 492 41.38 -14.66 -18.81
C ILE A 492 42.31 -14.59 -20.03
N ASN A 493 43.02 -15.68 -20.32
CA ASN A 493 43.87 -15.82 -21.52
C ASN A 493 43.16 -16.57 -22.67
N GLY A 494 41.83 -16.48 -22.79
CA GLY A 494 41.11 -17.30 -23.79
C GLY A 494 39.70 -16.91 -24.21
N THR A 495 39.20 -15.69 -23.92
CA THR A 495 37.89 -15.23 -24.44
C THR A 495 37.94 -13.77 -24.92
N ASP A 496 38.58 -13.56 -26.07
CA ASP A 496 38.78 -12.26 -26.72
C ASP A 496 37.51 -11.40 -26.94
N PRO A 497 36.28 -11.93 -27.13
CA PRO A 497 35.09 -11.07 -27.27
C PRO A 497 34.51 -10.56 -25.94
N ILE A 498 34.80 -11.20 -24.79
CA ILE A 498 34.26 -10.82 -23.47
C ILE A 498 35.17 -9.78 -22.79
N GLN A 499 36.48 -9.86 -23.05
CA GLN A 499 37.49 -8.96 -22.50
C GLN A 499 37.29 -7.49 -22.91
N LYS A 500 36.68 -7.23 -24.07
CA LYS A 500 36.40 -5.87 -24.54
C LYS A 500 35.27 -5.16 -23.76
N TYR A 501 34.42 -5.91 -23.07
CA TYR A 501 33.26 -5.36 -22.34
C TYR A 501 33.45 -5.30 -20.82
N LEU A 502 34.34 -6.11 -20.24
CA LEU A 502 34.63 -6.14 -18.80
C LEU A 502 35.91 -5.35 -18.48
N THR A 503 35.79 -4.04 -18.29
CA THR A 503 36.82 -3.30 -17.55
C THR A 503 36.67 -3.63 -16.05
N PRO A 504 37.76 -3.63 -15.26
CA PRO A 504 37.69 -3.88 -13.82
C PRO A 504 36.77 -2.87 -13.12
N GLN A 505 36.64 -1.66 -13.64
CA GLN A 505 35.77 -0.61 -13.14
C GLN A 505 34.29 -0.90 -13.41
N THR A 506 33.91 -1.24 -14.65
CA THR A 506 32.51 -1.58 -14.99
C THR A 506 32.05 -2.84 -14.26
N ALA A 507 32.94 -3.84 -14.15
CA ALA A 507 32.69 -5.05 -13.36
C ALA A 507 32.42 -4.73 -11.89
N THR A 508 33.27 -3.92 -11.26
CA THR A 508 33.11 -3.48 -9.86
C THR A 508 31.78 -2.75 -9.68
N SER A 509 31.44 -1.85 -10.60
CA SER A 509 30.21 -1.06 -10.52
C SER A 509 28.94 -1.93 -10.60
N ILE A 510 28.91 -2.90 -11.52
CA ILE A 510 27.77 -3.82 -11.67
C ILE A 510 27.62 -4.70 -10.42
N THR A 511 28.72 -5.32 -9.94
CA THR A 511 28.67 -6.17 -8.73
C THR A 511 28.25 -5.38 -7.49
N ALA A 512 28.75 -4.15 -7.35
CA ALA A 512 28.38 -3.28 -6.24
C ALA A 512 26.91 -2.84 -6.30
N SER A 513 26.40 -2.55 -7.49
CA SER A 513 25.00 -2.18 -7.70
C SER A 513 24.04 -3.32 -7.32
N ILE A 514 24.38 -4.56 -7.69
CA ILE A 514 23.59 -5.76 -7.33
C ILE A 514 23.60 -5.99 -5.82
N ILE A 515 24.76 -5.90 -5.17
CA ILE A 515 24.85 -6.08 -3.71
C ILE A 515 24.13 -4.96 -2.97
N SER A 516 24.29 -3.71 -3.41
CA SER A 516 23.55 -2.57 -2.88
C SER A 516 22.04 -2.79 -2.99
N PHE A 517 21.55 -3.28 -4.13
CA PHE A 517 20.14 -3.63 -4.31
C PHE A 517 19.67 -4.70 -3.32
N ILE A 518 20.41 -5.80 -3.15
CA ILE A 518 20.06 -6.86 -2.19
C ILE A 518 19.99 -6.31 -0.76
N ILE A 519 20.98 -5.50 -0.36
CA ILE A 519 21.03 -4.86 0.95
C ILE A 519 19.81 -3.95 1.14
N ILE A 520 19.51 -3.08 0.17
CA ILE A 520 18.35 -2.18 0.20
C ILE A 520 17.04 -2.98 0.43
N MET A 521 16.84 -4.10 -0.26
CA MET A 521 15.66 -4.94 -0.11
C MET A 521 15.53 -5.57 1.28
N ILE A 522 16.65 -6.05 1.85
CA ILE A 522 16.67 -6.60 3.21
C ILE A 522 16.36 -5.51 4.24
N LEU A 523 17.01 -4.34 4.13
CA LEU A 523 16.79 -3.21 5.04
C LEU A 523 15.34 -2.70 4.99
N ASN A 524 14.72 -2.65 3.81
CA ASN A 524 13.31 -2.25 3.69
C ASN A 524 12.37 -3.21 4.43
N THR A 525 12.60 -4.51 4.32
CA THR A 525 11.78 -5.52 5.00
C THR A 525 11.92 -5.42 6.52
N ILE A 526 13.13 -5.19 7.02
CA ILE A 526 13.39 -4.99 8.45
C ILE A 526 12.74 -3.70 8.94
N TYR A 527 12.93 -2.60 8.22
CA TYR A 527 12.42 -1.30 8.65
C TYR A 527 10.91 -1.22 8.61
N GLU A 528 10.23 -1.91 7.69
CA GLU A 528 8.77 -2.01 7.71
C GLU A 528 8.25 -2.49 9.08
N LYS A 529 8.86 -3.55 9.63
CA LYS A 529 8.48 -4.08 10.95
C LYS A 529 8.82 -3.12 12.08
N VAL A 530 9.96 -2.43 11.97
CA VAL A 530 10.37 -1.43 12.95
C VAL A 530 9.46 -0.19 12.90
N ALA A 531 9.06 0.28 11.72
CA ALA A 531 8.18 1.44 11.55
C ALA A 531 6.80 1.19 12.15
N ILE A 532 6.24 -0.01 11.94
CA ILE A 532 5.00 -0.43 12.61
C ILE A 532 5.19 -0.45 14.13
N MET A 533 6.31 -0.99 14.63
CA MET A 533 6.62 -1.01 16.07
C MET A 533 6.74 0.40 16.67
N ILE A 534 7.47 1.31 16.00
CA ILE A 534 7.64 2.71 16.43
C ILE A 534 6.28 3.43 16.44
N THR A 535 5.48 3.26 15.39
CA THR A 535 4.18 3.94 15.28
C THR A 535 3.17 3.38 16.28
N ASN A 536 3.22 2.07 16.56
CA ASN A 536 2.42 1.47 17.64
C ASN A 536 2.87 1.95 19.02
N PHE A 537 4.16 2.25 19.21
CA PHE A 537 4.64 2.85 20.44
C PHE A 537 4.12 4.28 20.62
N GLU A 538 4.05 5.10 19.56
CA GLU A 538 3.48 6.46 19.57
C GLU A 538 2.02 6.54 20.03
N LEU A 539 1.23 5.48 19.79
CA LEU A 539 -0.20 5.41 20.10
C LEU A 539 -1.00 6.64 19.61
N PRO A 540 -1.12 6.85 18.28
CA PRO A 540 -2.02 7.86 17.72
C PRO A 540 -3.49 7.51 18.00
N ARG A 541 -4.33 8.55 18.16
CA ARG A 541 -5.76 8.45 18.51
C ARG A 541 -6.58 7.82 17.38
N THR A 542 -6.47 8.36 16.16
CA THR A 542 -7.26 7.96 14.99
C THR A 542 -6.46 7.07 14.04
N GLN A 543 -7.15 6.39 13.12
CA GLN A 543 -6.52 5.57 12.09
C GLN A 543 -5.86 6.46 11.03
N THR A 544 -6.46 7.60 10.69
CA THR A 544 -5.86 8.60 9.79
C THR A 544 -4.53 9.14 10.33
N ASP A 545 -4.46 9.49 11.61
CA ASP A 545 -3.20 9.96 12.22
C ASP A 545 -2.13 8.85 12.24
N TYR A 546 -2.55 7.61 12.51
CA TYR A 546 -1.67 6.44 12.43
C TYR A 546 -1.10 6.27 11.02
N GLU A 547 -1.95 6.30 10.00
CA GLU A 547 -1.56 6.16 8.60
C GLU A 547 -0.65 7.31 8.17
N ASN A 548 -0.97 8.56 8.51
CA ASN A 548 -0.14 9.73 8.20
C ASN A 548 1.25 9.65 8.85
N SER A 549 1.30 9.31 10.14
CA SER A 549 2.54 9.18 10.90
C SER A 549 3.42 8.04 10.35
N LEU A 550 2.82 6.88 10.06
CA LEU A 550 3.50 5.74 9.45
C LEU A 550 4.00 6.07 8.04
N THR A 551 3.18 6.76 7.24
CA THR A 551 3.50 7.22 5.88
C THR A 551 4.76 8.06 5.90
N MET A 552 4.83 9.07 6.77
CA MET A 552 5.96 9.97 6.83
C MET A 552 7.26 9.24 7.22
N LYS A 553 7.21 8.36 8.22
CA LYS A 553 8.37 7.58 8.66
C LYS A 553 8.88 6.63 7.59
N MET A 554 7.98 5.86 6.98
CA MET A 554 8.34 4.91 5.92
C MET A 554 8.86 5.63 4.68
N PHE A 555 8.22 6.73 4.28
CA PHE A 555 8.68 7.53 3.14
C PHE A 555 10.08 8.10 3.38
N LEU A 556 10.35 8.72 4.54
CA LEU A 556 11.67 9.26 4.87
C LEU A 556 12.75 8.18 4.84
N PHE A 557 12.50 7.03 5.45
CA PHE A 557 13.47 5.92 5.45
C PHE A 557 13.72 5.40 4.03
N GLN A 558 12.67 5.13 3.27
CA GLN A 558 12.80 4.60 1.92
C GLN A 558 13.47 5.60 0.99
N PHE A 559 13.16 6.90 1.12
CA PHE A 559 13.83 7.96 0.38
C PHE A 559 15.35 7.93 0.62
N VAL A 560 15.79 7.90 1.87
CA VAL A 560 17.22 7.81 2.19
C VAL A 560 17.81 6.49 1.71
N ASN A 561 17.15 5.35 1.92
CA ASN A 561 17.67 4.04 1.55
C ASN A 561 17.83 3.85 0.04
N TYR A 562 16.87 4.32 -0.77
CA TYR A 562 16.95 4.18 -2.23
C TYR A 562 17.85 5.22 -2.91
N TYR A 563 17.88 6.47 -2.43
CA TYR A 563 18.60 7.55 -3.13
C TYR A 563 19.98 7.87 -2.57
N SER A 564 20.29 7.52 -1.32
CA SER A 564 21.59 7.86 -0.71
C SER A 564 22.79 7.36 -1.52
N SER A 565 22.74 6.15 -2.04
CA SER A 565 23.80 5.58 -2.88
C SER A 565 23.94 6.29 -4.22
N CYS A 566 22.84 6.78 -4.80
CA CYS A 566 22.83 7.55 -6.04
C CYS A 566 23.32 8.99 -5.82
N PHE A 567 22.89 9.63 -4.73
CA PHE A 567 23.37 10.96 -4.31
C PHE A 567 24.87 10.95 -4.03
N TYR A 568 25.40 9.87 -3.44
CA TYR A 568 26.83 9.72 -3.26
C TYR A 568 27.59 9.76 -4.60
N ILE A 569 27.15 8.97 -5.59
CA ILE A 569 27.80 8.90 -6.90
C ILE A 569 27.68 10.22 -7.67
N ALA A 570 26.53 10.89 -7.57
CA ALA A 570 26.29 12.15 -8.28
C ALA A 570 27.11 13.33 -7.71
N PHE A 571 27.13 13.48 -6.38
CA PHE A 571 27.64 14.71 -5.74
C PHE A 571 28.98 14.57 -5.02
N PHE A 572 29.29 13.38 -4.48
CA PHE A 572 30.45 13.21 -3.60
C PHE A 572 31.59 12.41 -4.25
N LYS A 573 31.27 11.45 -5.13
CA LYS A 573 32.27 10.62 -5.80
C LYS A 573 33.14 11.46 -6.75
N GLY A 574 34.46 11.30 -6.68
CA GLY A 574 35.41 11.96 -7.57
C GLY A 574 35.57 13.48 -7.39
N LYS A 575 34.84 14.12 -6.46
CA LYS A 575 34.95 15.57 -6.19
C LYS A 575 36.01 15.92 -5.14
N PHE A 576 36.27 15.02 -4.19
CA PHE A 576 37.19 15.24 -3.06
C PHE A 576 38.41 14.30 -3.09
N VAL A 577 39.16 14.29 -4.19
CA VAL A 577 40.27 13.33 -4.41
C VAL A 577 41.67 13.95 -4.37
N GLY A 578 41.79 15.28 -4.46
CA GLY A 578 43.09 15.96 -4.50
C GLY A 578 43.79 15.75 -5.85
N TYR A 579 45.12 15.83 -5.85
CA TYR A 579 45.95 15.55 -7.03
C TYR A 579 46.93 14.41 -6.72
N PRO A 580 47.56 13.75 -7.72
CA PRO A 580 48.35 12.53 -7.50
C PRO A 580 49.49 12.64 -6.47
N GLY A 581 50.00 13.86 -6.23
CA GLY A 581 51.06 14.11 -5.25
C GLY A 581 50.57 14.23 -3.80
N ASP A 582 49.32 14.62 -3.58
CA ASP A 582 48.69 14.71 -2.26
C ASP A 582 47.21 14.29 -2.35
N PRO A 583 46.94 12.97 -2.43
CA PRO A 583 45.58 12.47 -2.51
C PRO A 583 44.89 12.57 -1.13
N VAL A 584 43.59 12.85 -1.15
CA VAL A 584 42.81 12.92 0.09
C VAL A 584 42.58 11.51 0.65
N TYR A 585 43.12 11.26 1.85
CA TYR A 585 42.92 10.02 2.58
C TYR A 585 41.76 10.12 3.56
N TRP A 586 40.77 9.27 3.37
CA TRP A 586 39.72 9.04 4.35
C TRP A 586 40.27 8.26 5.56
N LEU A 587 40.04 8.80 6.75
CA LEU A 587 40.56 8.30 8.03
C LEU A 587 42.10 8.11 8.05
N GLY A 588 42.81 8.84 7.20
CA GLY A 588 44.28 8.78 7.09
C GLY A 588 44.85 7.46 6.55
N LYS A 589 44.01 6.56 6.01
CA LYS A 589 44.45 5.23 5.52
C LYS A 589 43.92 4.83 4.16
N TYR A 590 42.73 5.26 3.77
CA TYR A 590 42.08 4.83 2.54
C TYR A 590 41.92 6.01 1.58
N ARG A 591 42.47 5.90 0.36
CA ARG A 591 42.29 6.90 -0.69
C ARG A 591 40.82 6.94 -1.14
N ASN A 592 40.30 8.14 -1.38
CA ASN A 592 38.94 8.33 -1.88
C ASN A 592 38.76 7.78 -3.31
N GLU A 593 37.53 7.36 -3.66
CA GLU A 593 37.20 6.89 -5.01
C GLU A 593 37.30 8.02 -6.06
N GLU A 594 38.00 7.72 -7.15
CA GLU A 594 38.07 8.57 -8.35
C GLU A 594 36.95 8.20 -9.34
N CYS A 595 36.53 9.17 -10.16
CA CYS A 595 35.66 8.93 -11.31
C CYS A 595 36.48 8.50 -12.54
N ASP A 596 35.80 7.88 -13.50
CA ASP A 596 36.38 7.69 -14.84
C ASP A 596 36.64 9.04 -15.53
N PRO A 597 37.53 9.09 -16.54
CA PRO A 597 37.80 10.31 -17.29
C PRO A 597 36.59 10.89 -18.03
N GLY A 598 35.59 10.05 -18.37
CA GLY A 598 34.28 10.49 -18.88
C GLY A 598 33.30 10.92 -17.77
N GLY A 599 33.71 10.92 -16.51
CA GLY A 599 32.85 11.19 -15.37
C GLY A 599 32.07 9.96 -14.88
N CYS A 600 31.33 10.16 -13.79
CA CYS A 600 30.59 9.11 -13.10
C CYS A 600 29.13 8.93 -13.59
N LEU A 601 28.71 9.64 -14.64
CA LEU A 601 27.33 9.61 -15.12
C LEU A 601 26.89 8.23 -15.59
N LEU A 602 27.76 7.49 -16.28
CA LEU A 602 27.45 6.12 -16.71
C LEU A 602 27.30 5.17 -15.51
N GLU A 603 28.15 5.31 -14.49
CA GLU A 603 27.98 4.52 -13.26
C GLU A 603 26.64 4.81 -12.58
N LEU A 604 26.29 6.09 -12.43
CA LEU A 604 25.01 6.52 -11.87
C LEU A 604 23.83 5.93 -12.67
N THR A 605 23.90 5.98 -14.00
CA THR A 605 22.91 5.41 -14.91
C THR A 605 22.74 3.91 -14.71
N THR A 606 23.85 3.18 -14.62
CA THR A 606 23.82 1.72 -14.41
C THR A 606 23.22 1.36 -13.06
N GLN A 607 23.59 2.09 -12.00
CA GLN A 607 23.06 1.85 -10.66
C GLN A 607 21.57 2.15 -10.57
N LEU A 608 21.12 3.28 -11.12
CA LEU A 608 19.71 3.63 -11.15
C LEU A 608 18.89 2.61 -11.95
N THR A 609 19.41 2.14 -13.09
CA THR A 609 18.76 1.12 -13.92
C THR A 609 18.61 -0.20 -13.16
N ILE A 610 19.67 -0.64 -12.46
CA ILE A 610 19.66 -1.88 -11.67
C ILE A 610 18.69 -1.75 -10.48
N ILE A 611 18.71 -0.63 -9.75
CA ILE A 611 17.84 -0.43 -8.58
C ILE A 611 16.37 -0.31 -9.02
N MET A 612 16.08 0.52 -10.03
CA MET A 612 14.70 0.80 -10.45
C MET A 612 14.09 -0.41 -11.20
N GLY A 613 14.84 -0.99 -12.14
CA GLY A 613 14.42 -2.20 -12.85
C GLY A 613 14.34 -3.42 -11.94
N GLY A 614 15.35 -3.61 -11.09
CA GLY A 614 15.39 -4.68 -10.10
C GLY A 614 14.24 -4.60 -9.09
N LYS A 615 13.96 -3.40 -8.56
CA LYS A 615 12.82 -3.18 -7.64
C LYS A 615 11.49 -3.47 -8.32
N ALA A 616 11.26 -2.95 -9.54
CA ALA A 616 10.01 -3.18 -10.26
C ALA A 616 9.77 -4.67 -10.53
N ILE A 617 10.82 -5.40 -10.94
CA ILE A 617 10.73 -6.86 -11.16
C ILE A 617 10.48 -7.58 -9.83
N TRP A 618 11.23 -7.25 -8.78
CA TRP A 618 11.12 -7.91 -7.49
C TRP A 618 9.75 -7.69 -6.85
N ASN A 619 9.23 -6.46 -6.84
CA ASN A 619 7.93 -6.14 -6.27
C ASN A 619 6.80 -6.85 -7.03
N ASN A 620 6.80 -6.79 -8.37
CA ASN A 620 5.83 -7.53 -9.18
C ASN A 620 5.87 -9.05 -8.91
N ILE A 621 7.08 -9.63 -8.74
CA ILE A 621 7.22 -11.04 -8.37
C ILE A 621 6.63 -11.27 -6.98
N GLN A 622 6.97 -10.44 -5.99
CA GLN A 622 6.48 -10.60 -4.63
C GLN A 622 4.95 -10.47 -4.55
N GLU A 623 4.34 -9.49 -5.22
CA GLU A 623 2.89 -9.26 -5.24
C GLU A 623 2.10 -10.40 -5.89
N VAL A 624 2.63 -10.99 -6.97
CA VAL A 624 1.96 -12.10 -7.66
C VAL A 624 2.22 -13.43 -6.93
N LEU A 625 3.47 -13.68 -6.55
CA LEU A 625 3.94 -14.98 -6.07
C LEU A 625 3.61 -15.18 -4.59
N LEU A 626 3.73 -14.16 -3.72
CA LEU A 626 3.51 -14.32 -2.27
C LEU A 626 2.07 -14.73 -1.94
N PRO A 627 1.01 -14.03 -2.42
CA PRO A 627 -0.36 -14.43 -2.13
C PRO A 627 -0.72 -15.76 -2.80
N TRP A 628 -0.18 -16.03 -3.99
CA TRP A 628 -0.40 -17.30 -4.69
C TRP A 628 0.18 -18.48 -3.90
N ILE A 629 1.41 -18.36 -3.41
CA ILE A 629 2.05 -19.37 -2.56
C ILE A 629 1.31 -19.53 -1.24
N MET A 630 0.94 -18.45 -0.56
CA MET A 630 0.20 -18.53 0.70
C MET A 630 -1.16 -19.24 0.52
N ASN A 631 -1.88 -18.92 -0.55
CA ASN A 631 -3.13 -19.58 -0.90
C ASN A 631 -2.92 -21.05 -1.30
N LEU A 632 -1.80 -21.37 -1.96
CA LEU A 632 -1.44 -22.75 -2.33
C LEU A 632 -1.12 -23.58 -1.09
N ILE A 633 -0.31 -23.06 -0.17
CA ILE A 633 0.00 -23.69 1.12
C ILE A 633 -1.26 -23.85 1.96
N GLY A 634 -2.14 -22.85 1.99
CA GLY A 634 -3.44 -22.92 2.66
C GLY A 634 -4.34 -24.04 2.14
N ARG A 635 -4.32 -24.29 0.82
CA ARG A 635 -5.00 -25.45 0.21
C ARG A 635 -4.32 -26.75 0.60
N PHE A 636 -2.99 -26.86 0.45
CA PHE A 636 -2.27 -28.11 0.74
C PHE A 636 -2.42 -28.59 2.19
N HIS A 637 -2.41 -27.69 3.17
CA HIS A 637 -2.61 -28.06 4.58
C HIS A 637 -4.03 -28.56 4.90
N ARG A 638 -5.00 -28.37 4.00
CA ARG A 638 -6.43 -28.64 4.26
C ARG A 638 -7.09 -29.63 3.30
N VAL A 639 -6.47 -29.98 2.17
CA VAL A 639 -6.97 -30.97 1.18
C VAL A 639 -6.96 -32.42 1.72
N SER A 640 -6.90 -32.62 3.03
CA SER A 640 -7.12 -33.94 3.66
C SER A 640 -8.61 -34.27 3.90
N GLY A 641 -9.54 -33.41 3.47
CA GLY A 641 -10.99 -33.63 3.54
C GLY A 641 -11.66 -33.69 2.16
N SER A 642 -12.57 -34.66 1.99
CA SER A 642 -13.38 -34.98 0.80
C SER A 642 -13.89 -33.79 -0.04
N GLU A 643 -14.08 -33.99 -1.36
CA GLU A 643 -14.69 -33.06 -2.34
C GLU A 643 -16.14 -32.69 -1.97
N LYS A 644 -16.32 -31.89 -0.91
CA LYS A 644 -17.61 -31.32 -0.55
C LYS A 644 -17.81 -29.99 -1.27
N ILE A 645 -19.04 -29.74 -1.72
CA ILE A 645 -19.46 -28.47 -2.30
C ILE A 645 -19.40 -27.40 -1.20
N THR A 646 -18.57 -26.37 -1.40
CA THR A 646 -18.36 -25.30 -0.40
C THR A 646 -19.16 -24.04 -0.73
N PRO A 647 -19.74 -23.36 0.28
CA PRO A 647 -20.46 -22.10 0.09
C PRO A 647 -19.53 -20.90 -0.14
N ARG A 648 -20.08 -19.78 -0.63
CA ARG A 648 -19.34 -18.52 -0.89
C ARG A 648 -18.55 -18.00 0.30
N TRP A 649 -19.15 -17.98 1.49
CA TRP A 649 -18.48 -17.46 2.70
C TRP A 649 -17.27 -18.28 3.13
N GLU A 650 -17.28 -19.60 2.91
CA GLU A 650 -16.10 -20.45 3.14
C GLU A 650 -15.02 -20.21 2.08
N GLN A 651 -15.42 -20.10 0.81
CA GLN A 651 -14.51 -19.82 -0.30
C GLN A 651 -13.77 -18.50 -0.09
N ASP A 652 -14.48 -17.46 0.34
CA ASP A 652 -13.91 -16.13 0.59
C ASP A 652 -13.12 -16.08 1.92
N TYR A 653 -13.53 -16.82 2.96
CA TYR A 653 -12.75 -16.97 4.19
C TYR A 653 -11.36 -17.57 3.98
N HIS A 654 -11.21 -18.42 2.96
CA HIS A 654 -9.93 -19.01 2.60
C HIS A 654 -9.00 -18.08 1.79
N LEU A 655 -9.47 -16.89 1.42
CA LEU A 655 -8.63 -15.87 0.79
C LEU A 655 -7.78 -15.14 1.83
N GLN A 656 -6.69 -14.51 1.39
CA GLN A 656 -5.90 -13.65 2.27
C GLN A 656 -6.69 -12.38 2.61
N PRO A 657 -6.74 -11.98 3.89
CA PRO A 657 -7.32 -10.70 4.26
C PRO A 657 -6.45 -9.55 3.75
N MET A 658 -7.08 -8.47 3.29
CA MET A 658 -6.38 -7.20 3.13
C MET A 658 -6.01 -6.70 4.53
N GLY A 659 -4.73 -6.46 4.81
CA GLY A 659 -4.30 -5.96 6.11
C GLY A 659 -4.94 -4.61 6.47
N LYS A 660 -4.89 -4.20 7.75
CA LYS A 660 -5.45 -2.91 8.23
C LYS A 660 -4.91 -1.70 7.46
N LEU A 661 -3.70 -1.81 6.91
CA LEU A 661 -3.02 -0.79 6.12
C LEU A 661 -3.58 -0.66 4.69
N GLY A 662 -4.40 -1.61 4.23
CA GLY A 662 -5.07 -1.56 2.92
C GLY A 662 -4.08 -1.25 1.78
N LEU A 663 -4.40 -0.23 0.98
CA LEU A 663 -3.63 0.24 -0.17
C LEU A 663 -2.38 1.06 0.19
N PHE A 664 -2.04 1.19 1.48
CA PHE A 664 -0.94 2.06 1.90
C PHE A 664 0.40 1.68 1.24
N TYR A 665 0.73 0.40 1.18
CA TYR A 665 1.96 -0.08 0.53
C TYR A 665 1.97 0.18 -0.99
N GLU A 666 0.81 0.05 -1.64
CA GLU A 666 0.62 0.33 -3.07
C GLU A 666 0.86 1.81 -3.38
N TYR A 667 0.25 2.71 -2.60
CA TYR A 667 0.49 4.14 -2.73
C TYR A 667 1.94 4.53 -2.42
N LEU A 668 2.56 3.88 -1.43
CA LEU A 668 3.95 4.12 -1.08
C LEU A 668 4.88 3.71 -2.22
N GLU A 669 4.68 2.54 -2.82
CA GLU A 669 5.41 2.13 -4.03
C GLU A 669 5.24 3.15 -5.15
N MET A 670 3.99 3.53 -5.39
CA MET A 670 3.65 4.43 -6.48
C MET A 670 4.09 5.87 -6.23
N ARG A 671 4.36 6.31 -5.00
CA ARG A 671 5.00 7.60 -4.71
C ARG A 671 6.51 7.55 -4.92
N LEU A 672 7.13 6.41 -4.63
CA LEU A 672 8.58 6.20 -4.80
C LEU A 672 9.00 6.11 -6.28
N ARG A 673 8.14 5.56 -7.15
CA ARG A 673 8.44 5.39 -8.58
C ARG A 673 8.59 6.75 -9.33
N PRO A 674 7.70 7.75 -9.17
CA PRO A 674 7.90 9.10 -9.66
C PRO A 674 9.04 9.82 -8.95
N SER A 675 9.18 9.74 -7.62
CA SER A 675 10.33 10.38 -6.96
C SER A 675 11.66 9.82 -7.46
N SER A 676 11.71 8.55 -7.87
CA SER A 676 12.89 7.96 -8.51
C SER A 676 13.11 8.50 -9.90
N LEU A 677 12.05 8.70 -10.69
CA LEU A 677 12.15 9.31 -12.01
C LEU A 677 12.62 10.77 -11.90
N HIS A 678 12.13 11.52 -10.92
CA HIS A 678 12.51 12.92 -10.68
C HIS A 678 13.94 13.03 -10.12
N ALA A 679 14.30 12.20 -9.14
CA ALA A 679 15.64 12.13 -8.60
C ALA A 679 16.65 11.63 -9.65
N LEU A 680 16.21 10.76 -10.57
CA LEU A 680 16.98 10.37 -11.75
C LEU A 680 17.19 11.59 -12.64
N ILE A 681 16.16 12.34 -12.99
CA ILE A 681 16.34 13.53 -13.85
C ILE A 681 17.19 14.61 -13.16
N SER A 682 17.03 14.85 -11.86
CA SER A 682 17.85 15.83 -11.13
C SER A 682 19.31 15.38 -10.99
N ALA A 683 19.55 14.10 -10.70
CA ALA A 683 20.91 13.55 -10.57
C ALA A 683 21.66 13.47 -11.91
N TRP A 684 20.94 13.44 -13.03
CA TRP A 684 21.52 13.56 -14.36
C TRP A 684 21.91 15.01 -14.72
N PHE A 685 21.33 16.02 -14.05
CA PHE A 685 21.42 17.43 -14.46
C PHE A 685 22.29 18.33 -13.58
N GLU A 686 22.28 18.20 -12.26
CA GLU A 686 23.11 19.07 -11.42
C GLU A 686 24.64 18.96 -11.63
N PRO A 687 25.23 17.80 -12.02
CA PRO A 687 26.66 17.79 -12.33
C PRO A 687 27.02 18.50 -13.64
N ILE A 688 26.05 18.80 -14.51
CA ILE A 688 26.26 19.55 -15.78
C ILE A 688 26.32 21.06 -15.50
N THR A 689 25.47 21.58 -14.61
CA THR A 689 25.48 23.01 -14.23
C THR A 689 26.68 23.41 -13.38
N CYS A 690 27.26 22.49 -12.60
CA CYS A 690 28.47 22.79 -11.80
C CYS A 690 29.77 22.77 -12.60
N HIS A 691 29.77 22.34 -13.87
CA HIS A 691 30.96 22.41 -14.73
C HIS A 691 31.14 23.76 -15.45
N GLU A 692 30.12 24.63 -15.45
CA GLU A 692 30.20 25.99 -16.00
C GLU A 692 30.47 27.08 -14.94
N VAL A 693 30.57 26.73 -13.66
CA VAL A 693 30.95 27.66 -12.58
C VAL A 693 32.08 27.07 -11.74
N SER A 694 33.23 26.83 -12.38
CA SER A 694 34.54 26.76 -11.72
C SER A 694 35.64 26.98 -12.73
#